data_AF-A0A960RW41-F1
#
_entry.id   AF-A0A960RW41-F1
#
_cell.length_a   1.000
_cell.length_b   1.000
_cell.length_c   1.000
_cell.angle_alpha   90.00
_cell.angle_beta   90.00
_cell.angle_gamma   90.00
#
_symmetry.space_group_name_H-M   'P 1'
#
loop_
_entity.id
_entity.type
_entity.pdbx_description
1 polymer ?
#
loop_
_entity_poly.entity_id
_entity_poly.type
_entity_poly.pdbx_seq_one_letter_code
_entity_poly.pdbx_strand_id
1 'polypeptide(L)'
;MRVLSHHFKEFLSALREGKRVVCQEDGSWHIESFVRNLFNRLFIADEKRIIGIGNALVAAMNRVEHIPVRFSDEDGIACEQSVDFDMYLQAADHVISMLRALDNKHASRVASSLARRQIGLLYRLEEVNGGFDPQAVDMTLLNKLKSMVIEWRSNNPVIDEVALSPQDLLRLQETSRYHSFVNLLLEDEHVREAFMVWIGRDAVDPVVFIQFPAVQERLTDSLLACRIGRMGGHQLKVQKIAGEKVVTLPFEGRDVNILDEEKTVTLRGNYAATVEEIFNSFAKKNSEVGNFEYFAHGVMNWNVHKWAWWDADAQEYRCIDLTRERWWEQLPLFEVLTTEQASRRYEVPLDGVKWSVSATAVRERPHLDFERTHAFFEVAIPFGEGRYAIFDMGKYAKLYPASTLDGLTMLADNMHATVSYPDDCSYSTHRQWAHQAFEMSPEDGVAIMEKIKNDMIKGMEHNFVYQIESDNCARWVHDVLESVVGQHRLPDMFRQHLLDTTPEGAAAPIFRALNLLPRWLATPIMANLHRLFGAHRGRWIVEHGQRVYKSLTRHEFWKTGIVYLPSRLVMLRKSGILKPLLLESTRLCAAAKNYAHTVVSAVARHLKMWVRKTVHLLNDTSEQRERRNDRRAHLEVIVSLE
;
A
#
# COMPACT_ATOMS: atom_id res chain seq x y z
N MET A 1 37.45 26.00 -10.90
CA MET A 1 35.98 25.88 -10.99
C MET A 1 35.43 26.14 -9.60
N ARG A 2 34.26 26.78 -9.47
CA ARG A 2 33.67 27.15 -8.16
C ARG A 2 32.52 26.19 -7.85
N VAL A 3 32.41 25.69 -6.63
CA VAL A 3 31.26 24.85 -6.23
C VAL A 3 30.08 25.76 -5.89
N LEU A 4 28.89 25.47 -6.44
CA LEU A 4 27.72 26.33 -6.32
C LEU A 4 27.32 26.61 -4.86
N SER A 5 27.33 25.59 -4.00
CA SER A 5 26.97 25.71 -2.59
C SER A 5 27.90 26.64 -1.79
N HIS A 6 29.20 26.68 -2.14
CA HIS A 6 30.18 27.50 -1.43
C HIS A 6 30.30 28.93 -1.99
N HIS A 7 29.94 29.14 -3.26
CA HIS A 7 30.07 30.44 -3.94
C HIS A 7 28.72 30.95 -4.46
N PHE A 8 27.63 30.66 -3.74
CA PHE A 8 26.26 30.97 -4.21
C PHE A 8 26.03 32.48 -4.44
N LYS A 9 26.64 33.33 -3.58
CA LYS A 9 26.58 34.80 -3.73
C LYS A 9 27.21 35.30 -5.01
N GLU A 10 28.40 34.79 -5.33
CA GLU A 10 29.10 35.15 -6.56
C GLU A 10 28.36 34.63 -7.80
N PHE A 11 27.75 33.44 -7.68
CA PHE A 11 26.92 32.86 -8.73
C PHE A 11 25.71 33.75 -9.05
N LEU A 12 24.96 34.16 -8.02
CA LEU A 12 23.79 35.01 -8.18
C LEU A 12 24.15 36.39 -8.74
N SER A 13 25.22 37.00 -8.24
CA SER A 13 25.74 38.27 -8.81
C SER A 13 26.12 38.10 -10.28
N ALA A 14 26.79 37.01 -10.64
CA ALA A 14 27.16 36.75 -12.03
C ALA A 14 25.93 36.59 -12.95
N LEU A 15 24.88 35.89 -12.49
CA LEU A 15 23.63 35.77 -13.23
C LEU A 15 22.96 37.13 -13.44
N ARG A 16 22.83 37.93 -12.38
CA ARG A 16 22.22 39.27 -12.41
C ARG A 16 22.95 40.24 -13.33
N GLU A 17 24.27 40.15 -13.37
CA GLU A 17 25.11 40.96 -14.27
C GLU A 17 25.07 40.47 -15.72
N GLY A 18 24.25 39.45 -16.04
CA GLY A 18 24.12 38.91 -17.38
C GLY A 18 25.38 38.17 -17.86
N LYS A 19 26.26 37.76 -16.94
CA LYS A 19 27.46 36.99 -17.29
C LYS A 19 27.06 35.61 -17.78
N ARG A 20 27.80 35.07 -18.77
CA ARG A 20 27.53 33.75 -19.33
C ARG A 20 28.04 32.65 -18.38
N VAL A 21 27.21 32.33 -17.40
CA VAL A 21 27.47 31.25 -16.42
C VAL A 21 27.21 29.89 -17.07
N VAL A 22 28.09 28.93 -16.79
CA VAL A 22 27.95 27.51 -17.17
C VAL A 22 28.09 26.66 -15.91
N CYS A 23 27.11 25.79 -15.68
CA CYS A 23 27.13 24.79 -14.61
C CYS A 23 27.47 23.41 -15.19
N GLN A 24 28.27 22.64 -14.46
CA GLN A 24 28.58 21.25 -14.76
C GLN A 24 27.71 20.30 -13.91
N GLU A 25 27.69 19.03 -14.28
CA GLU A 25 26.90 17.99 -13.60
C GLU A 25 27.36 17.75 -12.16
N ASP A 26 28.64 18.00 -11.84
CA ASP A 26 29.20 17.91 -10.48
C ASP A 26 28.77 19.07 -9.55
N GLY A 27 27.96 20.00 -10.05
CA GLY A 27 27.53 21.20 -9.32
C GLY A 27 28.57 22.31 -9.27
N SER A 28 29.69 22.17 -10.00
CA SER A 28 30.64 23.25 -10.20
C SER A 28 30.17 24.20 -11.29
N TRP A 29 30.57 25.46 -11.20
CA TRP A 29 30.23 26.50 -12.18
C TRP A 29 31.43 27.40 -12.48
N HIS A 30 31.36 28.05 -13.63
CA HIS A 30 32.31 29.07 -14.05
C HIS A 30 31.65 30.09 -14.99
N ILE A 31 32.29 31.24 -15.15
CA ILE A 31 31.93 32.23 -16.17
C ILE A 31 32.71 31.89 -17.44
N GLU A 32 32.00 31.76 -18.55
CA GLU A 32 32.62 31.42 -19.83
C GLU A 32 33.48 32.57 -20.37
N SER A 33 34.64 32.26 -20.94
CA SER A 33 35.52 33.26 -21.53
C SER A 33 34.90 33.86 -22.80
N PHE A 34 35.24 35.13 -23.09
CA PHE A 34 34.69 35.87 -24.22
C PHE A 34 34.81 35.14 -25.58
N VAL A 35 35.96 34.52 -25.84
CA VAL A 35 36.22 33.78 -27.09
C VAL A 35 35.30 32.58 -27.23
N ARG A 36 35.14 31.79 -26.15
CA ARG A 36 34.29 30.59 -26.16
C ARG A 36 32.80 30.96 -26.24
N ASN A 37 32.43 32.07 -25.61
CA ASN A 37 31.10 32.67 -25.70
C ASN A 37 30.74 33.03 -27.17
N LEU A 38 31.67 33.65 -27.91
CA LEU A 38 31.42 34.01 -29.31
C LEU A 38 31.14 32.78 -30.18
N PHE A 39 31.92 31.71 -30.01
CA PHE A 39 31.71 30.44 -30.71
C PHE A 39 30.37 29.79 -30.33
N ASN A 40 30.05 29.71 -29.05
CA ASN A 40 28.86 29.02 -28.56
C ASN A 40 27.54 29.74 -28.89
N ARG A 41 27.56 31.04 -29.19
CA ARG A 41 26.37 31.76 -29.68
C ARG A 41 25.90 31.28 -31.06
N LEU A 42 26.78 30.68 -31.86
CA LEU A 42 26.46 30.22 -33.22
C LEU A 42 25.79 28.84 -33.27
N PHE A 43 25.75 28.07 -32.17
CA PHE A 43 25.39 26.63 -32.19
C PHE A 43 24.27 26.20 -31.20
N ILE A 44 23.31 27.06 -30.85
CA ILE A 44 22.20 26.70 -29.91
C ILE A 44 22.72 26.22 -28.53
N ALA A 45 23.90 26.71 -28.11
CA ALA A 45 24.49 26.31 -26.83
C ALA A 45 23.84 26.96 -25.61
N ASP A 46 23.02 28.01 -25.81
CA ASP A 46 22.41 28.75 -24.71
C ASP A 46 21.26 28.00 -24.04
N GLU A 47 20.49 27.21 -24.79
CA GLU A 47 19.39 26.43 -24.22
C GLU A 47 19.93 25.39 -23.23
N LYS A 48 20.90 24.55 -23.67
CA LYS A 48 21.56 23.56 -22.81
C LYS A 48 22.20 24.20 -21.58
N ARG A 49 22.81 25.38 -21.75
CA ARG A 49 23.42 26.13 -20.65
C ARG A 49 22.39 26.58 -19.62
N ILE A 50 21.28 27.17 -20.06
CA ILE A 50 20.21 27.65 -19.17
C ILE A 50 19.54 26.47 -18.45
N ILE A 51 19.28 25.37 -19.15
CA ILE A 51 18.79 24.13 -18.54
C ILE A 51 19.79 23.60 -17.49
N GLY A 52 21.09 23.60 -17.81
CA GLY A 52 22.14 23.21 -16.87
C GLY A 52 22.19 24.10 -15.61
N ILE A 53 21.99 25.41 -15.76
CA ILE A 53 21.83 26.33 -14.63
C ILE A 53 20.60 25.95 -13.79
N GLY A 54 19.46 25.68 -14.43
CA GLY A 54 18.24 25.24 -13.76
C GLY A 54 18.42 23.96 -12.95
N ASN A 55 19.02 22.93 -13.53
CA ASN A 55 19.30 21.66 -12.86
C ASN A 55 20.26 21.85 -11.66
N ALA A 56 21.31 22.66 -11.83
CA ALA A 56 22.24 22.95 -10.74
C ALA A 56 21.55 23.69 -9.58
N LEU A 57 20.65 24.63 -9.88
CA LEU A 57 19.90 25.35 -8.86
C LEU A 57 18.86 24.46 -8.17
N VAL A 58 18.17 23.57 -8.90
CA VAL A 58 17.30 22.52 -8.34
C VAL A 58 18.08 21.68 -7.32
N ALA A 59 19.28 21.21 -7.68
CA ALA A 59 20.13 20.43 -6.78
C ALA A 59 20.60 21.25 -5.57
N ALA A 60 20.88 22.54 -5.72
CA ALA A 60 21.23 23.41 -4.60
C ALA A 60 20.04 23.62 -3.64
N MET A 61 18.83 23.84 -4.17
CA MET A 61 17.62 23.98 -3.36
C MET A 61 17.25 22.69 -2.62
N ASN A 62 17.48 21.51 -3.22
CA ASN A 62 17.35 20.23 -2.51
C ASN A 62 18.22 20.21 -1.26
N ARG A 63 19.49 20.64 -1.34
CA ARG A 63 20.39 20.70 -0.17
C ARG A 63 19.91 21.68 0.90
N VAL A 64 19.39 22.83 0.48
CA VAL A 64 18.78 23.83 1.39
C VAL A 64 17.53 23.29 2.09
N GLU A 65 16.86 22.31 1.49
CA GLU A 65 15.71 21.65 2.10
C GLU A 65 16.06 20.87 3.37
N HIS A 66 17.27 20.30 3.45
CA HIS A 66 17.78 19.59 4.62
C HIS A 66 18.16 20.51 5.79
N ILE A 67 18.20 21.83 5.57
CA ILE A 67 18.55 22.81 6.60
C ILE A 67 17.25 23.26 7.29
N PRO A 68 17.06 22.99 8.60
CA PRO A 68 15.86 23.43 9.31
C PRO A 68 15.71 24.96 9.30
N VAL A 69 14.50 25.45 9.11
CA VAL A 69 14.19 26.88 9.26
C VAL A 69 14.02 27.17 10.74
N ARG A 70 14.69 28.20 11.23
CA ARG A 70 14.59 28.65 12.63
C ARG A 70 13.43 29.62 12.79
N PHE A 71 12.73 29.49 13.89
CA PHE A 71 11.64 30.35 14.33
C PHE A 71 12.06 30.95 15.66
N SER A 72 11.73 32.23 15.85
CA SER A 72 11.95 32.91 17.12
C SER A 72 11.21 32.17 18.26
N ASP A 73 11.89 31.98 19.38
CA ASP A 73 11.25 31.55 20.63
C ASP A 73 10.23 32.61 21.11
N GLU A 74 9.42 32.27 22.11
CA GLU A 74 8.24 33.03 22.61
C GLU A 74 8.50 34.52 22.91
N ASP A 75 9.76 34.94 23.06
CA ASP A 75 10.20 36.32 23.31
C ASP A 75 10.31 37.22 22.05
N GLY A 76 10.02 36.70 20.85
CA GLY A 76 9.96 37.50 19.61
C GLY A 76 11.32 38.02 19.11
N ILE A 77 12.42 37.47 19.61
CA ILE A 77 13.77 37.78 19.12
C ILE A 77 13.99 37.03 17.80
N ALA A 78 14.21 37.75 16.71
CA ALA A 78 14.51 37.18 15.40
C ALA A 78 15.71 36.24 15.48
N CYS A 79 15.51 34.97 15.16
CA CYS A 79 16.56 33.96 15.18
C CYS A 79 17.35 34.03 13.86
N GLU A 80 18.68 34.12 13.95
CA GLU A 80 19.54 34.16 12.77
C GLU A 80 19.47 32.80 12.03
N GLN A 81 19.05 32.85 10.77
CA GLN A 81 19.02 31.69 9.90
C GLN A 81 20.45 31.26 9.55
N SER A 82 20.70 29.96 9.47
CA SER A 82 22.02 29.43 9.09
C SER A 82 22.37 29.66 7.61
N VAL A 83 21.37 30.01 6.79
CA VAL A 83 21.52 30.28 5.36
C VAL A 83 20.64 31.46 4.96
N ASP A 84 21.13 32.28 4.03
CA ASP A 84 20.37 33.34 3.38
C ASP A 84 19.38 32.75 2.37
N PHE A 85 18.18 32.40 2.83
CA PHE A 85 17.13 31.80 2.00
C PHE A 85 16.61 32.75 0.91
N ASP A 86 16.61 34.06 1.16
CA ASP A 86 16.16 35.09 0.21
C ASP A 86 17.01 35.08 -1.06
N MET A 87 18.33 34.86 -0.94
CA MET A 87 19.20 34.67 -2.10
C MET A 87 18.78 33.48 -2.98
N TYR A 88 18.33 32.37 -2.41
CA TYR A 88 17.87 31.20 -3.18
C TYR A 88 16.56 31.49 -3.90
N LEU A 89 15.63 32.19 -3.24
CA LEU A 89 14.37 32.63 -3.84
C LEU A 89 14.63 33.55 -5.03
N GLN A 90 15.52 34.53 -4.87
CA GLN A 90 15.90 35.46 -5.93
C GLN A 90 16.58 34.76 -7.12
N ALA A 91 17.44 33.78 -6.84
CA ALA A 91 18.06 32.96 -7.88
C ALA A 91 17.01 32.13 -8.64
N ALA A 92 16.05 31.54 -7.91
CA ALA A 92 14.97 30.74 -8.48
C ALA A 92 14.10 31.57 -9.42
N ASP A 93 13.64 32.75 -8.99
CA ASP A 93 12.86 33.67 -9.82
C ASP A 93 13.56 34.01 -11.15
N HIS A 94 14.83 34.37 -11.06
CA HIS A 94 15.62 34.75 -12.23
C HIS A 94 15.77 33.59 -13.21
N VAL A 95 16.12 32.39 -12.69
CA VAL A 95 16.33 31.21 -13.53
C VAL A 95 15.02 30.65 -14.09
N ILE A 96 13.92 30.69 -13.34
CA ILE A 96 12.58 30.32 -13.84
C ILE A 96 12.19 31.23 -15.01
N SER A 97 12.40 32.54 -14.90
CA SER A 97 12.14 33.49 -15.99
C SER A 97 12.98 33.16 -17.24
N MET A 98 14.27 32.86 -17.07
CA MET A 98 15.14 32.44 -18.16
C MET A 98 14.68 31.14 -18.83
N LEU A 99 14.25 30.14 -18.04
CA LEU A 99 13.78 28.85 -18.55
C LEU A 99 12.43 28.98 -19.29
N ARG A 100 11.51 29.78 -18.76
CA ARG A 100 10.19 30.03 -19.40
C ARG A 100 10.28 30.81 -20.71
N ALA A 101 11.36 31.56 -20.91
CA ALA A 101 11.63 32.23 -22.19
C ALA A 101 12.10 31.26 -23.30
N LEU A 102 12.40 30.00 -22.96
CA LEU A 102 12.77 28.97 -23.91
C LEU A 102 11.52 28.19 -24.35
N ASP A 103 11.32 28.04 -25.65
CA ASP A 103 10.31 27.14 -26.21
C ASP A 103 10.82 25.68 -26.21
N ASN A 104 11.01 25.13 -25.01
CA ASN A 104 11.53 23.78 -24.84
C ASN A 104 10.82 23.04 -23.69
N LYS A 105 10.35 21.81 -23.97
CA LYS A 105 9.62 20.97 -23.00
C LYS A 105 10.46 20.57 -21.79
N HIS A 106 11.76 20.31 -21.96
CA HIS A 106 12.66 20.02 -20.86
C HIS A 106 12.92 21.26 -20.00
N ALA A 107 13.14 22.44 -20.61
CA ALA A 107 13.26 23.70 -19.89
C ALA A 107 11.99 24.01 -19.07
N SER A 108 10.80 23.80 -19.64
CA SER A 108 9.53 23.91 -18.92
C SER A 108 9.45 22.98 -17.71
N ARG A 109 9.84 21.70 -17.85
CA ARG A 109 9.90 20.75 -16.70
C ARG A 109 10.86 21.21 -15.61
N VAL A 110 12.04 21.71 -15.98
CA VAL A 110 13.01 22.23 -15.01
C VAL A 110 12.47 23.48 -14.33
N ALA A 111 11.80 24.37 -15.06
CA ALA A 111 11.16 25.56 -14.51
C ALA A 111 10.06 25.19 -13.49
N SER A 112 9.20 24.24 -13.80
CA SER A 112 8.17 23.75 -12.88
C SER A 112 8.77 23.08 -11.64
N SER A 113 9.81 22.27 -11.82
CA SER A 113 10.53 21.64 -10.71
C SER A 113 11.15 22.67 -9.76
N LEU A 114 11.72 23.74 -10.31
CA LEU A 114 12.29 24.86 -9.56
C LEU A 114 11.21 25.71 -8.89
N ALA A 115 10.10 25.99 -9.59
CA ALA A 115 8.94 26.69 -9.03
C ALA A 115 8.33 25.93 -7.85
N ARG A 116 8.24 24.61 -7.93
CA ARG A 116 7.78 23.75 -6.82
C ARG A 116 8.65 23.93 -5.58
N ARG A 117 9.97 23.93 -5.73
CA ARG A 117 10.95 24.12 -4.64
C ARG A 117 10.91 25.53 -4.06
N GLN A 118 10.73 26.53 -4.93
CA GLN A 118 10.55 27.91 -4.50
C GLN A 118 9.29 28.07 -3.64
N ILE A 119 8.14 27.55 -4.11
CA ILE A 119 6.88 27.56 -3.35
C ILE A 119 7.03 26.80 -2.02
N GLY A 120 7.67 25.62 -2.04
CA GLY A 120 7.93 24.85 -0.82
C GLY A 120 8.78 25.62 0.19
N LEU A 121 9.86 26.27 -0.26
CA LEU A 121 10.70 27.12 0.58
C LEU A 121 9.92 28.30 1.18
N LEU A 122 9.08 28.98 0.38
CA LEU A 122 8.24 30.07 0.88
C LEU A 122 7.29 29.61 2.00
N TYR A 123 6.64 28.46 1.85
CA TYR A 123 5.79 27.90 2.92
C TYR A 123 6.58 27.34 4.12
N ARG A 124 7.85 26.97 3.92
CA ARG A 124 8.74 26.59 5.04
C ARG A 124 9.14 27.79 5.88
N LEU A 125 9.41 28.92 5.23
CA LEU A 125 9.79 30.18 5.88
C LEU A 125 8.67 30.75 6.74
N GLU A 126 7.41 30.65 6.29
CA GLU A 126 6.24 31.31 6.89
C GLU A 126 6.39 32.85 6.90
N GLU A 127 5.30 33.57 7.14
CA GLU A 127 5.29 35.04 7.04
C GLU A 127 6.35 35.70 7.95
N VAL A 128 6.58 35.11 9.12
CA VAL A 128 7.57 35.57 10.11
C VAL A 128 9.01 35.61 9.57
N ASN A 129 9.37 34.77 8.59
CA ASN A 129 10.67 34.80 7.92
C ASN A 129 10.57 35.25 6.45
N GLY A 130 9.52 36.00 6.08
CA GLY A 130 9.34 36.53 4.72
C GLY A 130 8.77 35.53 3.71
N GLY A 131 8.16 34.45 4.18
CA GLY A 131 7.52 33.41 3.39
C GLY A 131 6.00 33.54 3.29
N PHE A 132 5.33 32.40 3.13
CA PHE A 132 3.86 32.29 3.04
C PHE A 132 3.32 31.44 4.18
N ASP A 133 2.24 31.91 4.81
CA ASP A 133 1.46 31.10 5.73
C ASP A 133 0.35 30.33 4.99
N PRO A 134 -0.02 29.12 5.46
CA PRO A 134 -1.22 28.43 4.99
C PRO A 134 -2.46 29.30 5.27
N GLN A 135 -3.24 29.57 4.23
CA GLN A 135 -4.42 30.43 4.33
C GLN A 135 -5.61 29.69 4.95
N ALA A 136 -6.75 30.40 5.10
CA ALA A 136 -8.02 29.76 5.38
C ALA A 136 -8.43 28.83 4.22
N VAL A 137 -9.26 27.82 4.50
CA VAL A 137 -9.74 26.87 3.48
C VAL A 137 -10.54 27.63 2.41
N ASP A 138 -10.00 27.70 1.19
CA ASP A 138 -10.72 28.21 0.03
C ASP A 138 -11.62 27.11 -0.56
N MET A 139 -12.93 27.31 -0.42
CA MET A 139 -13.93 26.36 -0.93
C MET A 139 -13.91 26.21 -2.45
N THR A 140 -13.49 27.23 -3.20
CA THR A 140 -13.34 27.18 -4.66
C THR A 140 -12.19 26.26 -5.03
N LEU A 141 -11.02 26.44 -4.40
CA LEU A 141 -9.87 25.58 -4.63
C LEU A 141 -10.12 24.15 -4.16
N LEU A 142 -10.75 23.98 -3.00
CA LEU A 142 -11.13 22.68 -2.48
C LEU A 142 -12.05 21.93 -3.45
N ASN A 143 -13.06 22.60 -4.02
CA ASN A 143 -13.96 21.96 -4.98
C ASN A 143 -13.24 21.56 -6.27
N LYS A 144 -12.29 22.39 -6.77
CA LYS A 144 -11.44 22.01 -7.91
C LYS A 144 -10.61 20.76 -7.58
N LEU A 145 -9.94 20.75 -6.43
CA LEU A 145 -9.13 19.61 -5.98
C LEU A 145 -9.97 18.32 -5.87
N LYS A 146 -11.18 18.40 -5.30
CA LYS A 146 -12.12 17.26 -5.23
C LYS A 146 -12.44 16.71 -6.62
N SER A 147 -12.82 17.59 -7.55
CA SER A 147 -13.13 17.19 -8.93
C SER A 147 -11.93 16.52 -9.60
N MET A 148 -10.72 17.07 -9.43
CA MET A 148 -9.50 16.50 -10.01
C MET A 148 -9.17 15.12 -9.45
N VAL A 149 -9.32 14.91 -8.14
CA VAL A 149 -9.06 13.60 -7.51
C VAL A 149 -10.09 12.58 -7.99
N ILE A 150 -11.37 12.95 -8.04
CA ILE A 150 -12.44 12.07 -8.53
C ILE A 150 -12.21 11.68 -9.99
N GLU A 151 -11.87 12.64 -10.84
CA GLU A 151 -11.54 12.40 -12.25
C GLU A 151 -10.33 11.46 -12.37
N TRP A 152 -9.26 11.76 -11.64
CA TRP A 152 -8.04 10.94 -11.65
C TRP A 152 -8.32 9.51 -11.17
N ARG A 153 -9.08 9.33 -10.07
CA ARG A 153 -9.49 8.00 -9.57
C ARG A 153 -10.35 7.26 -10.59
N SER A 154 -11.27 7.96 -11.26
CA SER A 154 -12.16 7.35 -12.28
C SER A 154 -11.39 6.83 -13.49
N ASN A 155 -10.28 7.49 -13.84
CA ASN A 155 -9.41 7.11 -14.94
C ASN A 155 -8.33 6.09 -14.53
N ASN A 156 -8.17 5.82 -13.24
CA ASN A 156 -7.15 4.91 -12.74
C ASN A 156 -7.75 3.52 -12.48
N PRO A 157 -7.45 2.50 -13.31
CA PRO A 157 -8.07 1.19 -13.18
C PRO A 157 -7.69 0.49 -11.87
N VAL A 158 -6.62 0.90 -11.20
CA VAL A 158 -6.15 0.29 -9.94
C VAL A 158 -7.06 0.66 -8.76
N ILE A 159 -7.74 1.80 -8.84
CA ILE A 159 -8.53 2.35 -7.72
C ILE A 159 -9.99 1.92 -7.87
N ASP A 160 -10.48 1.18 -6.89
CA ASP A 160 -11.87 0.72 -6.87
C ASP A 160 -12.84 1.77 -6.33
N GLU A 161 -12.43 2.52 -5.31
CA GLU A 161 -13.27 3.53 -4.67
C GLU A 161 -13.00 4.91 -5.27
N VAL A 162 -13.90 5.33 -6.16
CA VAL A 162 -13.87 6.68 -6.76
C VAL A 162 -14.31 7.75 -5.76
N ALA A 163 -15.15 7.38 -4.78
CA ALA A 163 -15.65 8.29 -3.76
C ALA A 163 -14.52 8.80 -2.84
N LEU A 164 -14.68 10.01 -2.32
CA LEU A 164 -13.74 10.60 -1.37
C LEU A 164 -14.12 10.17 0.05
N SER A 165 -13.17 9.56 0.76
CA SER A 165 -13.30 9.25 2.18
C SER A 165 -13.20 10.52 3.05
N PRO A 166 -13.63 10.47 4.32
CA PRO A 166 -13.41 11.59 5.25
C PRO A 166 -11.95 12.02 5.35
N GLN A 167 -11.01 11.07 5.32
CA GLN A 167 -9.58 11.35 5.36
C GLN A 167 -9.09 12.02 4.06
N ASP A 168 -9.62 11.62 2.89
CA ASP A 168 -9.32 12.32 1.63
C ASP A 168 -9.76 13.78 1.72
N LEU A 169 -10.98 14.03 2.23
CA LEU A 169 -11.49 15.37 2.40
C LEU A 169 -10.61 16.24 3.30
N LEU A 170 -10.11 15.69 4.40
CA LEU A 170 -9.17 16.39 5.30
C LEU A 170 -7.86 16.76 4.58
N ARG A 171 -7.28 15.83 3.81
CA ARG A 171 -6.05 16.11 3.04
C ARG A 171 -6.27 17.17 1.97
N LEU A 172 -7.42 17.15 1.29
CA LEU A 172 -7.75 18.15 0.27
C LEU A 172 -8.06 19.52 0.89
N GLN A 173 -8.70 19.55 2.06
CA GLN A 173 -8.90 20.78 2.84
C GLN A 173 -7.58 21.38 3.29
N GLU A 174 -6.65 20.57 3.77
CA GLU A 174 -5.32 21.07 4.14
C GLU A 174 -4.59 21.59 2.89
N THR A 175 -4.62 20.84 1.79
CA THR A 175 -4.00 21.26 0.52
C THR A 175 -4.57 22.58 0.00
N SER A 176 -5.88 22.81 0.12
CA SER A 176 -6.52 24.03 -0.39
C SER A 176 -6.06 25.30 0.34
N ARG A 177 -5.35 25.19 1.46
CA ARG A 177 -4.76 26.33 2.19
C ARG A 177 -3.46 26.83 1.55
N TYR A 178 -2.86 26.05 0.65
CA TYR A 178 -1.60 26.35 -0.03
C TYR A 178 -1.85 26.88 -1.45
N HIS A 179 -2.44 28.08 -1.55
CA HIS A 179 -2.94 28.63 -2.82
C HIS A 179 -1.89 28.63 -3.95
N SER A 180 -0.65 29.06 -3.66
CA SER A 180 0.42 29.09 -4.66
C SER A 180 0.76 27.70 -5.18
N PHE A 181 0.74 26.68 -4.31
CA PHE A 181 0.95 25.30 -4.70
C PHE A 181 -0.23 24.75 -5.51
N VAL A 182 -1.47 25.04 -5.11
CA VAL A 182 -2.67 24.61 -5.85
C VAL A 182 -2.66 25.20 -7.26
N ASN A 183 -2.25 26.46 -7.43
CA ASN A 183 -2.11 27.07 -8.75
C ASN A 183 -1.05 26.34 -9.60
N LEU A 184 0.12 26.03 -9.04
CA LEU A 184 1.12 25.21 -9.73
C LEU A 184 0.55 23.84 -10.14
N LEU A 185 -0.22 23.20 -9.27
CA LEU A 185 -0.85 21.90 -9.54
C LEU A 185 -1.93 21.97 -10.64
N LEU A 186 -2.59 23.11 -10.81
CA LEU A 186 -3.54 23.33 -11.91
C LEU A 186 -2.82 23.56 -13.25
N GLU A 187 -1.62 24.13 -13.22
CA GLU A 187 -0.81 24.46 -14.40
C GLU A 187 0.07 23.30 -14.87
N ASP A 188 0.62 22.50 -13.95
CA ASP A 188 1.59 21.44 -14.25
C ASP A 188 1.02 20.03 -14.05
N GLU A 189 0.84 19.32 -15.16
CA GLU A 189 0.31 17.94 -15.16
C GLU A 189 1.23 16.92 -14.46
N HIS A 190 2.55 17.08 -14.50
CA HIS A 190 3.47 16.13 -13.85
C HIS A 190 3.43 16.29 -12.33
N VAL A 191 3.41 17.53 -11.85
CA VAL A 191 3.24 17.83 -10.41
C VAL A 191 1.87 17.33 -9.93
N ARG A 192 0.82 17.56 -10.74
CA ARG A 192 -0.52 17.05 -10.47
C ARG A 192 -0.53 15.52 -10.33
N GLU A 193 0.02 14.79 -11.31
CA GLU A 193 0.05 13.32 -11.26
C GLU A 193 0.81 12.81 -10.04
N ALA A 194 2.00 13.38 -9.76
CA ALA A 194 2.79 13.02 -8.59
C ALA A 194 2.03 13.29 -7.28
N PHE A 195 1.29 14.39 -7.21
CA PHE A 195 0.47 14.72 -6.05
C PHE A 195 -0.71 13.76 -5.88
N MET A 196 -1.42 13.42 -6.95
CA MET A 196 -2.53 12.45 -6.89
C MET A 196 -2.06 11.07 -6.46
N VAL A 197 -0.87 10.67 -6.89
CA VAL A 197 -0.21 9.46 -6.37
C VAL A 197 0.06 9.58 -4.87
N TRP A 198 0.67 10.68 -4.42
CA TRP A 198 1.03 10.87 -3.01
C TRP A 198 -0.17 10.90 -2.06
N ILE A 199 -1.18 11.73 -2.34
CA ILE A 199 -2.33 11.90 -1.45
C ILE A 199 -3.47 10.92 -1.75
N GLY A 200 -3.66 10.55 -3.01
CA GLY A 200 -4.84 9.83 -3.48
C GLY A 200 -4.68 8.32 -3.46
N ARG A 201 -3.49 7.82 -3.81
CA ARG A 201 -3.13 6.39 -3.78
C ARG A 201 -2.38 6.03 -2.50
N ASP A 202 -1.35 6.79 -2.18
CA ASP A 202 -0.48 6.49 -1.05
C ASP A 202 -1.02 7.12 0.24
N ALA A 203 -2.03 7.99 0.20
CA ALA A 203 -2.69 8.54 1.39
C ALA A 203 -1.72 9.22 2.40
N VAL A 204 -0.60 9.75 1.90
CA VAL A 204 0.42 10.42 2.72
C VAL A 204 0.03 11.88 2.96
N ASP A 205 0.53 12.46 4.05
CA ASP A 205 0.27 13.85 4.42
C ASP A 205 0.69 14.83 3.31
N PRO A 206 -0.19 15.77 2.87
CA PRO A 206 0.12 16.69 1.79
C PRO A 206 1.18 17.72 2.13
N VAL A 207 1.38 18.05 3.42
CA VAL A 207 2.25 19.15 3.85
C VAL A 207 3.71 18.87 3.47
N VAL A 208 4.18 17.62 3.62
CA VAL A 208 5.53 17.25 3.20
C VAL A 208 5.70 17.38 1.68
N PHE A 209 4.69 16.96 0.89
CA PHE A 209 4.74 17.08 -0.56
C PHE A 209 4.89 18.54 -1.04
N ILE A 210 4.23 19.45 -0.32
CA ILE A 210 4.16 20.88 -0.64
C ILE A 210 5.43 21.60 -0.17
N GLN A 211 5.79 21.42 1.10
CA GLN A 211 6.85 22.18 1.74
C GLN A 211 8.25 21.57 1.52
N PHE A 212 8.34 20.25 1.39
CA PHE A 212 9.61 19.50 1.31
C PHE A 212 9.64 18.58 0.07
N PRO A 213 9.65 19.14 -1.16
CA PRO A 213 9.65 18.34 -2.39
C PRO A 213 10.86 17.39 -2.53
N ALA A 214 12.05 17.74 -2.05
CA ALA A 214 13.21 16.84 -2.12
C ALA A 214 13.06 15.64 -1.16
N VAL A 215 12.58 15.87 0.07
CA VAL A 215 12.27 14.81 1.04
C VAL A 215 11.15 13.92 0.50
N GLN A 216 10.14 14.50 -0.14
CA GLN A 216 9.08 13.74 -0.79
C GLN A 216 9.63 12.81 -1.87
N GLU A 217 10.46 13.33 -2.79
CA GLU A 217 11.13 12.54 -3.83
C GLU A 217 11.95 11.42 -3.20
N ARG A 218 12.75 11.73 -2.17
CA ARG A 218 13.56 10.76 -1.41
C ARG A 218 12.73 9.63 -0.79
N LEU A 219 11.57 9.95 -0.19
CA LEU A 219 10.67 8.96 0.40
C LEU A 219 10.00 8.08 -0.66
N THR A 220 9.69 8.62 -1.84
CA THR A 220 9.15 7.86 -2.97
C THR A 220 10.21 6.93 -3.56
N ASP A 221 11.42 7.42 -3.80
CA ASP A 221 12.54 6.64 -4.35
C ASP A 221 12.99 5.53 -3.39
N SER A 222 12.86 5.77 -2.09
CA SER A 222 13.12 4.78 -1.05
C SER A 222 11.94 3.84 -0.81
N LEU A 223 10.86 3.89 -1.60
CA LEU A 223 9.66 3.05 -1.41
C LEU A 223 9.03 3.14 -0.01
N LEU A 224 9.25 4.26 0.69
CA LEU A 224 8.71 4.53 2.02
C LEU A 224 7.35 5.22 1.94
N ALA A 225 7.07 6.01 0.89
CA ALA A 225 5.80 6.70 0.73
C ALA A 225 4.59 5.76 0.85
N CYS A 226 4.60 4.63 0.13
CA CYS A 226 3.51 3.65 0.21
C CYS A 226 3.44 2.92 1.56
N ARG A 227 4.58 2.74 2.26
CA ARG A 227 4.64 2.12 3.60
C ARG A 227 4.04 3.02 4.67
N ILE A 228 4.45 4.29 4.68
CA ILE A 228 3.89 5.32 5.57
C ILE A 228 2.39 5.49 5.27
N GLY A 229 2.07 5.53 3.98
CA GLY A 229 0.72 5.59 3.46
C GLY A 229 -0.20 4.47 3.93
N ARG A 230 0.29 3.23 3.89
CA ARG A 230 -0.42 2.04 4.37
C ARG A 230 -0.78 2.14 5.86
N MET A 231 0.03 2.87 6.64
CA MET A 231 -0.23 3.19 8.06
C MET A 231 -1.04 4.49 8.25
N GLY A 232 -1.68 4.99 7.19
CA GLY A 232 -2.55 6.15 7.21
C GLY A 232 -1.83 7.50 7.03
N GLY A 233 -0.52 7.51 6.79
CA GLY A 233 0.26 8.71 6.43
C GLY A 233 0.57 9.68 7.57
N HIS A 234 -0.22 9.69 8.64
CA HIS A 234 -0.14 10.64 9.77
C HIS A 234 1.13 10.55 10.62
N GLN A 235 1.94 9.50 10.43
CA GLN A 235 3.20 9.30 11.13
C GLN A 235 4.33 10.19 10.58
N LEU A 236 4.22 10.61 9.32
CA LEU A 236 5.12 11.59 8.74
C LEU A 236 4.62 12.99 9.09
N LYS A 237 5.41 13.73 9.87
CA LYS A 237 4.98 15.03 10.44
C LYS A 237 5.93 16.15 10.05
N VAL A 238 5.37 17.33 9.81
CA VAL A 238 6.11 18.60 9.83
C VAL A 238 5.84 19.25 11.17
N GLN A 239 6.87 19.53 11.95
CA GLN A 239 6.74 20.08 13.30
C GLN A 239 7.84 21.07 13.65
N LYS A 240 7.58 21.96 14.61
CA LYS A 240 8.56 22.90 15.16
C LYS A 240 9.10 22.34 16.48
N ILE A 241 10.35 21.89 16.50
CA ILE A 241 11.03 21.35 17.68
C ILE A 241 12.17 22.29 18.04
N ALA A 242 12.18 22.82 19.27
CA ALA A 242 13.19 23.78 19.74
C ALA A 242 13.39 24.96 18.78
N GLY A 243 12.28 25.54 18.32
CA GLY A 243 12.29 26.64 17.35
C GLY A 243 12.63 26.22 15.91
N GLU A 244 12.99 24.97 15.63
CA GLU A 244 13.35 24.52 14.27
C GLU A 244 12.21 23.74 13.61
N LYS A 245 11.84 24.14 12.39
CA LYS A 245 10.86 23.42 11.59
C LYS A 245 11.53 22.24 10.88
N VAL A 246 11.12 21.04 11.27
CA VAL A 246 11.69 19.76 10.87
C VAL A 246 10.63 18.82 10.32
N VAL A 247 11.08 17.81 9.56
CA VAL A 247 10.26 16.68 9.15
C VAL A 247 10.65 15.49 9.98
N THR A 248 9.69 14.82 10.61
CA THR A 248 9.97 13.65 11.43
C THR A 248 9.21 12.42 10.99
N LEU A 249 9.85 11.27 11.17
CA LEU A 249 9.29 9.94 10.98
C LEU A 249 9.61 9.08 12.22
N PRO A 250 8.72 8.16 12.64
CA PRO A 250 9.01 7.30 13.77
C PRO A 250 10.03 6.20 13.43
N PHE A 251 10.96 5.97 14.34
CA PHE A 251 11.90 4.84 14.35
C PHE A 251 11.75 4.15 15.71
N GLU A 252 11.21 2.92 15.72
CA GLU A 252 10.81 2.19 16.93
C GLU A 252 10.00 3.05 17.93
N GLY A 253 9.04 3.81 17.40
CA GLY A 253 8.13 4.65 18.16
C GLY A 253 8.69 6.01 18.57
N ARG A 254 9.93 6.35 18.20
CA ARG A 254 10.55 7.66 18.50
C ARG A 254 10.58 8.52 17.25
N ASP A 255 10.09 9.75 17.34
CA ASP A 255 10.13 10.71 16.24
C ASP A 255 11.59 11.15 15.98
N VAL A 256 12.10 10.89 14.78
CA VAL A 256 13.45 11.26 14.33
C VAL A 256 13.33 12.30 13.22
N ASN A 257 14.09 13.40 13.33
CA ASN A 257 14.27 14.36 12.24
C ASN A 257 14.96 13.69 11.04
N ILE A 258 14.24 13.57 9.92
CA ILE A 258 14.73 12.95 8.69
C ILE A 258 15.33 13.96 7.70
N LEU A 259 15.38 15.25 8.06
CA LEU A 259 16.13 16.24 7.28
C LEU A 259 17.65 16.04 7.44
N ASP A 260 18.09 15.54 8.59
CA ASP A 260 19.48 15.18 8.86
C ASP A 260 19.72 13.71 8.48
N GLU A 261 20.07 13.46 7.22
CA GLU A 261 20.31 12.10 6.72
C GLU A 261 21.58 11.46 7.33
N GLU A 262 22.51 12.27 7.86
CA GLU A 262 23.73 11.79 8.55
C GLU A 262 23.45 11.37 10.01
N LYS A 263 22.30 11.78 10.56
CA LYS A 263 21.88 11.42 11.91
C LYS A 263 21.88 9.90 12.09
N THR A 264 22.68 9.44 13.04
CA THR A 264 22.68 8.03 13.45
C THR A 264 21.51 7.76 14.40
N VAL A 265 20.73 6.73 14.10
CA VAL A 265 19.65 6.22 14.94
C VAL A 265 20.06 4.85 15.47
N THR A 266 19.93 4.63 16.77
CA THR A 266 20.17 3.33 17.40
C THR A 266 18.84 2.62 17.64
N LEU A 267 18.64 1.52 16.91
CA LEU A 267 17.46 0.65 17.00
C LEU A 267 17.73 -0.55 17.94
N ARG A 268 16.72 -1.38 18.15
CA ARG A 268 16.80 -2.63 18.91
C ARG A 268 18.03 -3.45 18.52
N GLY A 269 18.66 -4.09 19.51
CA GLY A 269 19.89 -4.87 19.29
C GLY A 269 21.13 -3.99 19.09
N ASN A 270 21.09 -2.75 19.57
CA ASN A 270 22.18 -1.76 19.42
C ASN A 270 22.59 -1.52 17.96
N TYR A 271 21.66 -1.74 17.04
CA TYR A 271 21.93 -1.54 15.61
C TYR A 271 21.86 -0.05 15.28
N ALA A 272 23.04 0.56 15.13
CA ALA A 272 23.21 1.95 14.74
C ALA A 272 23.35 2.06 13.23
N ALA A 273 22.54 2.91 12.61
CA ALA A 273 22.61 3.24 11.19
C ALA A 273 22.22 4.71 10.98
N THR A 274 22.74 5.35 9.93
CA THR A 274 22.27 6.69 9.54
C THR A 274 20.88 6.62 8.89
N VAL A 275 20.15 7.74 8.92
CA VAL A 275 18.88 7.84 8.19
C VAL A 275 19.09 7.56 6.70
N GLU A 276 20.21 8.02 6.12
CA GLU A 276 20.60 7.73 4.73
C GLU A 276 20.72 6.22 4.46
N GLU A 277 21.46 5.50 5.31
CA GLU A 277 21.68 4.05 5.18
C GLU A 277 20.36 3.29 5.23
N ILE A 278 19.45 3.71 6.11
CA ILE A 278 18.13 3.11 6.25
C ILE A 278 17.29 3.35 4.99
N PHE A 279 17.23 4.59 4.49
CA PHE A 279 16.49 4.92 3.27
C PHE A 279 17.05 4.17 2.05
N ASN A 280 18.37 4.08 1.93
CA ASN A 280 19.03 3.31 0.89
C ASN A 280 18.74 1.80 0.99
N SER A 281 18.56 1.25 2.19
CA SER A 281 18.10 -0.14 2.36
C SER A 281 16.67 -0.33 1.86
N PHE A 282 15.77 0.63 2.08
CA PHE A 282 14.40 0.54 1.56
C PHE A 282 14.33 0.71 0.03
N ALA A 283 15.16 1.58 -0.55
CA ALA A 283 15.26 1.76 -2.00
C ALA A 283 15.59 0.46 -2.76
N LYS A 284 16.26 -0.49 -2.08
CA LYS A 284 16.65 -1.79 -2.65
C LYS A 284 15.63 -2.91 -2.41
N LYS A 285 14.46 -2.64 -1.80
CA LYS A 285 13.44 -3.67 -1.49
C LYS A 285 12.92 -4.46 -2.68
N ASN A 286 13.06 -3.92 -3.90
CA ASN A 286 12.70 -4.65 -5.13
C ASN A 286 13.74 -5.71 -5.55
N SER A 287 14.94 -5.69 -4.96
CA SER A 287 16.06 -6.60 -5.30
C SER A 287 16.61 -7.37 -4.11
N GLU A 288 16.39 -6.90 -2.88
CA GLU A 288 16.83 -7.57 -1.65
C GLU A 288 15.87 -7.31 -0.48
N VAL A 289 15.93 -8.18 0.53
CA VAL A 289 15.04 -8.11 1.72
C VAL A 289 15.39 -6.94 2.65
N GLY A 290 16.69 -6.69 2.85
CA GLY A 290 17.21 -5.71 3.82
C GLY A 290 17.04 -6.12 5.30
N ASN A 291 17.47 -5.24 6.20
CA ASN A 291 17.36 -5.40 7.66
C ASN A 291 16.39 -4.42 8.32
N PHE A 292 15.68 -3.63 7.52
CA PHE A 292 14.70 -2.67 8.01
C PHE A 292 13.34 -2.93 7.38
N GLU A 293 12.28 -2.67 8.14
CA GLU A 293 10.92 -2.66 7.64
C GLU A 293 10.06 -1.65 8.41
N TYR A 294 8.91 -1.25 7.86
CA TYR A 294 8.04 -0.21 8.41
C TYR A 294 6.77 -0.80 9.05
N PHE A 295 6.56 -0.57 10.34
CA PHE A 295 5.45 -1.14 11.12
C PHE A 295 4.58 -0.04 11.76
N ALA A 296 3.64 -0.41 12.63
CA ALA A 296 2.81 0.53 13.39
C ALA A 296 3.63 1.53 14.22
N HIS A 297 4.88 1.18 14.57
CA HIS A 297 5.81 2.06 15.30
C HIS A 297 6.88 2.69 14.40
N GLY A 298 6.65 2.72 13.08
CA GLY A 298 7.57 3.28 12.11
C GLY A 298 8.66 2.30 11.69
N VAL A 299 9.83 2.83 11.38
CA VAL A 299 10.98 2.04 10.93
C VAL A 299 11.53 1.18 12.07
N MET A 300 11.75 -0.11 11.81
CA MET A 300 12.27 -1.08 12.78
C MET A 300 13.43 -1.89 12.23
N ASN A 301 14.36 -2.30 13.11
CA ASN A 301 15.38 -3.31 12.80
C ASN A 301 14.72 -4.69 12.70
N TRP A 302 14.37 -5.08 11.48
CA TRP A 302 13.62 -6.31 11.23
C TRP A 302 13.87 -6.85 9.83
N ASN A 303 14.26 -8.13 9.76
CA ASN A 303 14.38 -8.87 8.52
C ASN A 303 13.15 -9.76 8.31
N VAL A 304 12.35 -9.45 7.29
CA VAL A 304 11.04 -10.06 7.06
C VAL A 304 11.08 -11.55 6.68
N HIS A 305 12.20 -12.02 6.10
CA HIS A 305 12.39 -13.42 5.72
C HIS A 305 13.01 -14.28 6.83
N LYS A 306 13.64 -13.66 7.83
CA LYS A 306 14.26 -14.33 8.98
C LYS A 306 13.41 -14.25 10.24
N TRP A 307 12.42 -13.35 10.27
CA TRP A 307 11.58 -13.06 11.44
C TRP A 307 12.44 -12.72 12.67
N ALA A 308 13.41 -11.84 12.44
CA ALA A 308 14.49 -11.55 13.37
C ALA A 308 14.93 -10.09 13.28
N TRP A 309 15.47 -9.57 14.38
CA TRP A 309 16.25 -8.33 14.38
C TRP A 309 17.74 -8.65 14.39
N TRP A 310 18.57 -7.76 13.86
CA TRP A 310 20.02 -7.87 13.93
C TRP A 310 20.53 -7.41 15.31
N ASP A 311 21.29 -8.25 16.00
CA ASP A 311 21.98 -7.91 17.24
C ASP A 311 23.42 -7.52 16.92
N ALA A 312 23.72 -6.22 16.99
CA ALA A 312 25.02 -5.68 16.60
C ALA A 312 26.14 -6.10 17.57
N ASP A 313 25.84 -6.33 18.85
CA ASP A 313 26.85 -6.76 19.82
C ASP A 313 27.21 -8.22 19.61
N ALA A 314 26.21 -9.08 19.37
CA ALA A 314 26.42 -10.49 19.11
C ALA A 314 26.76 -10.82 17.64
N GLN A 315 26.63 -9.86 16.73
CA GLN A 315 26.80 -10.03 15.28
C GLN A 315 25.97 -11.19 14.72
N GLU A 316 24.73 -11.32 15.20
CA GLU A 316 23.83 -12.40 14.80
C GLU A 316 22.37 -11.94 14.70
N TYR A 317 21.56 -12.73 13.98
CA TYR A 317 20.11 -12.52 13.93
C TYR A 317 19.45 -13.17 15.14
N ARG A 318 18.68 -12.38 15.89
CA ARG A 318 17.84 -12.86 16.99
C ARG A 318 16.44 -13.16 16.47
N CYS A 319 16.19 -14.41 16.11
CA CYS A 319 14.89 -14.87 15.64
C CYS A 319 13.88 -14.91 16.79
N ILE A 320 12.59 -14.76 16.45
CA ILE A 320 11.50 -15.10 17.38
C ILE A 320 11.55 -16.59 17.74
N ASP A 321 11.06 -16.92 18.93
CA ASP A 321 10.98 -18.29 19.40
C ASP A 321 9.68 -18.95 18.92
N LEU A 322 9.79 -19.81 17.89
CA LEU A 322 8.66 -20.56 17.35
C LEU A 322 8.20 -21.70 18.27
N THR A 323 8.91 -22.04 19.35
CA THR A 323 8.47 -23.09 20.28
C THR A 323 7.35 -22.63 21.21
N ARG A 324 7.12 -21.31 21.32
CA ARG A 324 6.04 -20.74 22.13
C ARG A 324 4.67 -20.98 21.51
N GLU A 325 3.66 -21.19 22.34
CA GLU A 325 2.27 -21.40 21.91
C GLU A 325 1.74 -20.22 21.09
N ARG A 326 1.88 -19.00 21.62
CA ARG A 326 1.48 -17.75 20.93
C ARG A 326 2.69 -17.06 20.33
N TRP A 327 3.48 -17.79 19.53
CA TRP A 327 4.74 -17.30 18.97
C TRP A 327 4.61 -15.97 18.22
N TRP A 328 3.45 -15.72 17.58
CA TRP A 328 3.17 -14.51 16.82
C TRP A 328 3.11 -13.24 17.66
N GLU A 329 2.92 -13.32 18.98
CA GLU A 329 2.94 -12.15 19.87
C GLU A 329 4.33 -11.52 20.00
N GLN A 330 5.38 -12.24 19.58
CA GLN A 330 6.74 -11.73 19.52
C GLN A 330 7.01 -10.90 18.26
N LEU A 331 6.14 -11.00 17.25
CA LEU A 331 6.28 -10.24 16.02
C LEU A 331 6.01 -8.76 16.27
N PRO A 332 6.70 -7.84 15.57
CA PRO A 332 6.35 -6.42 15.62
C PRO A 332 4.92 -6.19 15.15
N LEU A 333 4.18 -5.32 15.83
CA LEU A 333 2.80 -4.99 15.43
C LEU A 333 2.79 -4.28 14.07
N PHE A 334 2.19 -4.92 13.07
CA PHE A 334 2.04 -4.34 11.74
C PHE A 334 0.98 -3.24 11.71
N GLU A 335 -0.26 -3.56 12.08
CA GLU A 335 -1.38 -2.62 12.13
C GLU A 335 -2.33 -3.03 13.26
N VAL A 336 -2.99 -2.05 13.88
CA VAL A 336 -4.02 -2.28 14.90
C VAL A 336 -5.30 -1.56 14.49
N LEU A 337 -6.40 -2.30 14.45
CA LEU A 337 -7.72 -1.79 14.07
C LEU A 337 -8.69 -1.89 15.25
N THR A 338 -9.69 -1.00 15.32
CA THR A 338 -10.86 -1.23 16.18
C THR A 338 -11.72 -2.37 15.63
N THR A 339 -12.58 -2.94 16.47
CA THR A 339 -13.53 -3.99 16.05
C THR A 339 -14.41 -3.55 14.88
N GLU A 340 -14.85 -2.29 14.87
CA GLU A 340 -15.65 -1.73 13.77
C GLU A 340 -14.83 -1.60 12.49
N GLN A 341 -13.59 -1.12 12.59
CA GLN A 341 -12.69 -1.00 11.45
C GLN A 341 -12.36 -2.37 10.85
N ALA A 342 -12.04 -3.35 11.69
CA ALA A 342 -11.76 -4.72 11.26
C ALA A 342 -13.00 -5.37 10.63
N SER A 343 -14.17 -5.25 11.27
CA SER A 343 -15.43 -5.80 10.73
C SER A 343 -15.78 -5.20 9.37
N ARG A 344 -15.56 -3.89 9.20
CA ARG A 344 -15.77 -3.19 7.92
C ARG A 344 -14.78 -3.65 6.86
N ARG A 345 -13.49 -3.76 7.20
CA ARG A 345 -12.42 -4.14 6.26
C ARG A 345 -12.59 -5.56 5.72
N TYR A 346 -12.89 -6.51 6.60
CA TYR A 346 -13.01 -7.92 6.23
C TYR A 346 -14.43 -8.33 5.84
N GLU A 347 -15.40 -7.44 6.02
CA GLU A 347 -16.81 -7.71 5.73
C GLU A 347 -17.29 -9.01 6.44
N VAL A 348 -16.84 -9.19 7.68
CA VAL A 348 -17.28 -10.24 8.62
C VAL A 348 -17.58 -9.60 9.97
N PRO A 349 -18.58 -10.09 10.73
CA PRO A 349 -18.89 -9.52 12.04
C PRO A 349 -17.87 -10.00 13.07
N LEU A 350 -17.11 -9.08 13.64
CA LEU A 350 -16.14 -9.36 14.70
C LEU A 350 -16.64 -8.83 16.04
N ASP A 351 -16.29 -9.53 17.12
CA ASP A 351 -16.81 -9.29 18.48
C ASP A 351 -15.72 -9.17 19.56
N GLY A 352 -14.45 -9.11 19.15
CA GLY A 352 -13.30 -9.10 20.06
C GLY A 352 -12.90 -10.49 20.59
N VAL A 353 -13.55 -11.56 20.13
CA VAL A 353 -13.19 -12.96 20.46
C VAL A 353 -12.89 -13.74 19.19
N LYS A 354 -13.75 -13.62 18.18
CA LYS A 354 -13.56 -14.28 16.89
C LYS A 354 -12.38 -13.69 16.13
N TRP A 355 -11.76 -14.54 15.32
CA TRP A 355 -10.68 -14.16 14.42
C TRP A 355 -11.24 -13.91 13.01
N SER A 356 -10.52 -13.13 12.22
CA SER A 356 -10.70 -13.09 10.76
C SER A 356 -9.43 -13.59 10.12
N VAL A 357 -9.54 -14.60 9.25
CA VAL A 357 -8.43 -15.02 8.38
C VAL A 357 -8.87 -14.76 6.96
N SER A 358 -8.10 -13.97 6.23
CA SER A 358 -8.41 -13.61 4.85
C SER A 358 -7.39 -14.18 3.88
N ALA A 359 -7.89 -14.80 2.81
CA ALA A 359 -7.12 -14.91 1.59
C ALA A 359 -7.08 -13.54 0.92
N THR A 360 -5.92 -12.90 0.91
CA THR A 360 -5.71 -11.62 0.24
C THR A 360 -4.97 -11.84 -1.07
N ALA A 361 -5.37 -11.13 -2.11
CA ALA A 361 -4.63 -11.09 -3.37
C ALA A 361 -4.53 -9.68 -3.91
N VAL A 362 -3.40 -9.41 -4.55
CA VAL A 362 -3.13 -8.16 -5.24
C VAL A 362 -2.77 -8.39 -6.69
N ARG A 363 -3.11 -7.43 -7.56
CA ARG A 363 -2.66 -7.39 -8.96
C ARG A 363 -2.47 -5.97 -9.43
N GLU A 364 -1.41 -5.71 -10.19
CA GLU A 364 -1.18 -4.37 -10.76
C GLU A 364 -2.12 -4.06 -11.95
N ARG A 365 -2.47 -5.08 -12.74
CA ARG A 365 -3.26 -4.94 -13.96
C ARG A 365 -4.58 -5.71 -13.87
N PRO A 366 -5.63 -5.29 -14.59
CA PRO A 366 -6.93 -5.96 -14.55
C PRO A 366 -6.96 -7.34 -15.22
N HIS A 367 -5.89 -7.73 -15.91
CA HIS A 367 -5.74 -9.00 -16.61
C HIS A 367 -5.48 -10.19 -15.66
N LEU A 368 -5.70 -11.40 -16.18
CA LEU A 368 -5.34 -12.64 -15.50
C LEU A 368 -3.89 -12.99 -15.84
N ASP A 369 -2.96 -12.17 -15.36
CA ASP A 369 -1.51 -12.36 -15.51
C ASP A 369 -0.90 -12.94 -14.22
N PHE A 370 0.21 -13.66 -14.36
CA PHE A 370 1.06 -14.15 -13.27
C PHE A 370 2.08 -13.10 -12.83
N GLU A 371 2.47 -12.17 -13.72
CA GLU A 371 3.38 -11.08 -13.38
C GLU A 371 2.70 -10.03 -12.49
N ARG A 372 3.47 -9.45 -11.56
CA ARG A 372 3.01 -8.33 -10.70
C ARG A 372 1.71 -8.65 -9.95
N THR A 373 1.53 -9.91 -9.59
CA THR A 373 0.45 -10.40 -8.73
C THR A 373 1.03 -11.12 -7.51
N HIS A 374 0.28 -11.16 -6.42
CA HIS A 374 0.69 -11.87 -5.21
C HIS A 374 -0.53 -12.23 -4.36
N ALA A 375 -0.43 -13.30 -3.58
CA ALA A 375 -1.45 -13.69 -2.62
C ALA A 375 -0.81 -13.99 -1.27
N PHE A 376 -1.49 -13.65 -0.19
CA PHE A 376 -0.98 -13.79 1.17
C PHE A 376 -2.14 -13.90 2.16
N PHE A 377 -1.79 -14.27 3.39
CA PHE A 377 -2.71 -14.24 4.51
C PHE A 377 -2.74 -12.87 5.13
N GLU A 378 -3.93 -12.39 5.44
CA GLU A 378 -4.13 -11.29 6.36
C GLU A 378 -4.98 -11.82 7.53
N VAL A 379 -4.38 -11.88 8.72
CA VAL A 379 -4.98 -12.47 9.92
C VAL A 379 -5.24 -11.38 10.95
N ALA A 380 -6.52 -11.18 11.31
CA ALA A 380 -6.92 -10.28 12.38
C ALA A 380 -7.15 -11.09 13.67
N ILE A 381 -6.32 -10.82 14.67
CA ILE A 381 -6.32 -11.48 15.98
C ILE A 381 -6.79 -10.49 17.04
N PRO A 382 -7.74 -10.84 17.92
CA PRO A 382 -8.13 -9.97 19.04
C PRO A 382 -6.94 -9.53 19.89
N PHE A 383 -6.85 -8.23 20.17
CA PHE A 383 -5.74 -7.57 20.85
C PHE A 383 -6.21 -6.66 22.00
N GLY A 384 -7.09 -7.19 22.85
CA GLY A 384 -7.64 -6.47 24.01
C GLY A 384 -8.50 -5.26 23.63
N GLU A 385 -9.28 -4.74 24.58
CA GLU A 385 -9.99 -3.45 24.47
C GLU A 385 -10.80 -3.25 23.17
N GLY A 386 -11.39 -4.31 22.61
CA GLY A 386 -12.15 -4.22 21.35
C GLY A 386 -11.28 -3.87 20.13
N ARG A 387 -9.99 -4.25 20.13
CA ARG A 387 -9.05 -4.06 19.04
C ARG A 387 -8.58 -5.37 18.44
N TYR A 388 -8.04 -5.29 17.23
CA TYR A 388 -7.49 -6.38 16.45
C TYR A 388 -6.09 -6.03 15.96
N ALA A 389 -5.12 -6.92 16.21
CA ALA A 389 -3.80 -6.85 15.60
C ALA A 389 -3.83 -7.60 14.26
N ILE A 390 -3.26 -6.99 13.23
CA ILE A 390 -3.24 -7.53 11.87
C ILE A 390 -1.88 -8.16 11.59
N PHE A 391 -1.89 -9.37 11.01
CA PHE A 391 -0.70 -10.10 10.62
C PHE A 391 -0.74 -10.49 9.15
N ASP A 392 0.16 -9.90 8.36
CA ASP A 392 0.26 -10.14 6.92
C ASP A 392 1.39 -11.14 6.63
N MET A 393 1.04 -12.35 6.22
CA MET A 393 1.97 -13.48 6.04
C MET A 393 1.93 -14.01 4.62
N GLY A 394 3.05 -13.96 3.90
CA GLY A 394 3.12 -14.41 2.51
C GLY A 394 4.23 -15.39 2.22
N LYS A 395 4.02 -16.26 1.23
CA LYS A 395 5.06 -17.18 0.76
C LYS A 395 5.86 -16.52 -0.37
N TYR A 396 7.19 -16.47 -0.21
CA TYR A 396 8.11 -15.89 -1.18
C TYR A 396 9.21 -16.86 -1.57
N ALA A 397 9.78 -16.68 -2.76
CA ALA A 397 11.08 -17.25 -3.08
C ALA A 397 12.17 -16.53 -2.26
N LYS A 398 13.17 -17.27 -1.77
CA LYS A 398 14.32 -16.69 -1.05
C LYS A 398 15.27 -15.89 -1.95
N LEU A 399 15.18 -16.07 -3.27
CA LEU A 399 16.06 -15.45 -4.24
C LEU A 399 15.25 -14.49 -5.12
N TYR A 400 15.82 -13.29 -5.33
CA TYR A 400 15.32 -12.32 -6.29
C TYR A 400 16.04 -12.51 -7.63
N PRO A 401 15.38 -12.27 -8.78
CA PRO A 401 16.05 -12.29 -10.07
C PRO A 401 17.05 -11.14 -10.15
N ALA A 402 18.31 -11.43 -10.50
CA ALA A 402 19.34 -10.41 -10.71
C ALA A 402 19.26 -9.79 -12.13
N SER A 403 18.58 -10.46 -13.06
CA SER A 403 18.44 -10.02 -14.44
C SER A 403 17.11 -10.48 -15.06
N THR A 404 16.75 -9.92 -16.21
CA THR A 404 15.58 -10.36 -17.00
C THR A 404 15.65 -11.83 -17.39
N LEU A 405 16.85 -12.33 -17.70
CA LEU A 405 17.07 -13.75 -18.03
C LEU A 405 16.82 -14.63 -16.81
N ASP A 406 17.30 -14.21 -15.63
CA ASP A 406 17.03 -14.92 -14.38
C ASP A 406 15.52 -14.96 -14.12
N GLY A 407 14.83 -13.84 -14.31
CA GLY A 407 13.37 -13.78 -14.21
C GLY A 407 12.65 -14.80 -15.10
N LEU A 408 13.06 -14.94 -16.36
CA LEU A 408 12.51 -15.97 -17.27
C LEU A 408 12.81 -17.39 -16.79
N THR A 409 14.01 -17.65 -16.28
CA THR A 409 14.35 -18.98 -15.74
C THR A 409 13.60 -19.29 -14.44
N MET A 410 13.33 -18.29 -13.60
CA MET A 410 12.57 -18.44 -12.35
C MET A 410 11.12 -18.85 -12.59
N LEU A 411 10.54 -18.55 -13.77
CA LEU A 411 9.21 -19.05 -14.13
C LEU A 411 9.17 -20.58 -14.14
N ALA A 412 10.25 -21.24 -14.57
CA ALA A 412 10.32 -22.69 -14.69
C ALA A 412 11.08 -23.39 -13.55
N ASP A 413 11.94 -22.67 -12.80
CA ASP A 413 12.74 -23.24 -11.72
C ASP A 413 11.94 -23.44 -10.42
N ASN A 414 12.36 -24.43 -9.63
CA ASN A 414 11.88 -24.62 -8.26
C ASN A 414 12.90 -24.00 -7.31
N MET A 415 12.45 -23.07 -6.49
CA MET A 415 13.30 -22.30 -5.59
C MET A 415 13.01 -22.66 -4.13
N HIS A 416 13.94 -22.37 -3.24
CA HIS A 416 13.64 -22.41 -1.82
C HIS A 416 12.69 -21.27 -1.47
N ALA A 417 11.65 -21.60 -0.71
CA ALA A 417 10.67 -20.65 -0.22
C ALA A 417 10.98 -20.22 1.22
N THR A 418 10.34 -19.13 1.63
CA THR A 418 10.18 -18.71 3.02
C THR A 418 8.81 -18.08 3.19
N VAL A 419 8.38 -17.89 4.43
CA VAL A 419 7.26 -17.00 4.77
C VAL A 419 7.85 -15.62 5.05
N SER A 420 7.25 -14.54 4.55
CA SER A 420 7.61 -13.17 4.87
C SER A 420 6.64 -12.61 5.90
N TYR A 421 7.17 -11.88 6.88
CA TYR A 421 6.37 -11.05 7.78
C TYR A 421 7.00 -9.66 7.99
N PRO A 422 6.28 -8.57 7.67
CA PRO A 422 5.02 -8.58 6.94
C PRO A 422 5.24 -9.04 5.49
N ASP A 423 4.15 -9.32 4.81
CA ASP A 423 4.15 -9.49 3.36
C ASP A 423 4.54 -8.17 2.67
N ASP A 424 5.50 -8.15 1.74
CA ASP A 424 5.91 -6.92 1.07
C ASP A 424 4.80 -6.30 0.20
N CYS A 425 3.88 -7.13 -0.32
CA CYS A 425 2.74 -6.64 -1.08
C CYS A 425 1.68 -5.99 -0.20
N SER A 426 1.78 -6.11 1.14
CA SER A 426 0.92 -5.37 2.07
C SER A 426 1.05 -3.84 1.91
N TYR A 427 2.16 -3.35 1.35
CA TYR A 427 2.43 -1.95 1.06
C TYR A 427 2.14 -1.54 -0.38
N SER A 428 1.68 -2.47 -1.24
CA SER A 428 1.51 -2.21 -2.66
C SER A 428 0.20 -1.47 -2.96
N THR A 429 0.14 -0.19 -2.57
CA THR A 429 -0.96 0.75 -2.84
C THR A 429 -1.21 1.00 -4.32
N HIS A 430 -0.22 0.69 -5.18
CA HIS A 430 -0.32 0.74 -6.65
C HIS A 430 -0.91 -0.51 -7.29
N ARG A 431 -1.48 -1.42 -6.51
CA ARG A 431 -2.15 -2.62 -6.98
C ARG A 431 -3.61 -2.60 -6.59
N GLN A 432 -4.43 -3.32 -7.35
CA GLN A 432 -5.79 -3.67 -6.96
C GLN A 432 -5.73 -4.73 -5.88
N TRP A 433 -6.65 -4.65 -4.93
CA TRP A 433 -6.73 -5.58 -3.80
C TRP A 433 -8.05 -6.34 -3.80
N ALA A 434 -8.02 -7.55 -3.28
CA ALA A 434 -9.22 -8.27 -2.91
C ALA A 434 -8.96 -9.19 -1.74
N HIS A 435 -9.98 -9.29 -0.87
CA HIS A 435 -9.97 -10.17 0.29
C HIS A 435 -11.15 -11.13 0.19
N GLN A 436 -10.90 -12.40 0.50
CA GLN A 436 -11.93 -13.36 0.87
C GLN A 436 -11.70 -13.73 2.33
N ALA A 437 -12.45 -13.11 3.21
CA ALA A 437 -12.37 -13.30 4.65
C ALA A 437 -13.19 -14.51 5.11
N PHE A 438 -12.72 -15.15 6.17
CA PHE A 438 -13.38 -16.23 6.89
C PHE A 438 -13.43 -15.84 8.37
N GLU A 439 -14.64 -15.80 8.92
CA GLU A 439 -14.84 -15.73 10.36
C GLU A 439 -14.39 -17.06 10.97
N MET A 440 -13.50 -17.03 11.95
CA MET A 440 -12.94 -18.22 12.59
C MET A 440 -13.11 -18.17 14.10
N SER A 441 -13.31 -19.34 14.72
CA SER A 441 -13.16 -19.47 16.16
C SER A 441 -11.68 -19.31 16.55
N PRO A 442 -11.37 -19.02 17.83
CA PRO A 442 -10.00 -18.97 18.30
C PRO A 442 -9.21 -20.24 18.00
N GLU A 443 -9.83 -21.42 18.12
CA GLU A 443 -9.19 -22.71 17.87
C GLU A 443 -8.80 -22.87 16.39
N ASP A 444 -9.71 -22.54 15.47
CA ASP A 444 -9.44 -22.57 14.03
C ASP A 444 -8.37 -21.53 13.64
N GLY A 445 -8.43 -20.34 14.23
CA GLY A 445 -7.43 -19.28 14.03
C GLY A 445 -6.03 -19.72 14.48
N VAL A 446 -5.92 -20.35 15.66
CA VAL A 446 -4.67 -20.95 16.15
C VAL A 446 -4.22 -22.07 15.22
N ALA A 447 -5.11 -22.92 14.72
CA ALA A 447 -4.76 -23.99 13.79
C ALA A 447 -4.12 -23.43 12.50
N ILE A 448 -4.62 -22.31 11.97
CA ILE A 448 -3.99 -21.60 10.83
C ILE A 448 -2.57 -21.12 11.20
N MET A 449 -2.41 -20.45 12.35
CA MET A 449 -1.09 -19.96 12.79
C MET A 449 -0.10 -21.10 13.02
N GLU A 450 -0.55 -22.27 13.46
CA GLU A 450 0.28 -23.47 13.59
C GLU A 450 0.72 -24.02 12.23
N LYS A 451 -0.12 -23.95 11.19
CA LYS A 451 0.30 -24.30 9.81
C LYS A 451 1.37 -23.33 9.31
N ILE A 452 1.15 -22.02 9.50
CA ILE A 452 2.11 -20.99 9.12
C ILE A 452 3.45 -21.20 9.83
N LYS A 453 3.43 -21.45 11.15
CA LYS A 453 4.63 -21.79 11.93
C LYS A 453 5.39 -22.98 11.34
N ASN A 454 4.69 -24.06 11.01
CA ASN A 454 5.33 -25.24 10.44
C ASN A 454 6.00 -24.94 9.09
N ASP A 455 5.39 -24.09 8.27
CA ASP A 455 5.98 -23.66 6.99
C ASP A 455 7.14 -22.69 7.17
N MET A 456 7.13 -21.86 8.22
CA MET A 456 8.29 -21.06 8.64
C MET A 456 9.47 -21.97 9.02
N ILE A 457 9.23 -23.00 9.84
CA ILE A 457 10.27 -24.00 10.21
C ILE A 457 10.83 -24.69 8.96
N LYS A 458 9.96 -25.17 8.05
CA LYS A 458 10.40 -25.74 6.77
C LYS A 458 11.23 -24.74 5.96
N GLY A 459 10.85 -23.46 5.97
CA GLY A 459 11.61 -22.39 5.34
C GLY A 459 13.03 -22.27 5.88
N MET A 460 13.21 -22.31 7.21
CA MET A 460 14.53 -22.30 7.87
C MET A 460 15.37 -23.52 7.48
N GLU A 461 14.74 -24.69 7.38
CA GLU A 461 15.38 -25.96 7.03
C GLU A 461 15.64 -26.12 5.51
N HIS A 462 15.36 -25.09 4.71
CA HIS A 462 15.39 -25.16 3.24
C HIS A 462 14.50 -26.27 2.65
N ASN A 463 13.47 -26.66 3.40
CA ASN A 463 12.53 -27.73 3.12
C ASN A 463 11.17 -27.21 2.60
N PHE A 464 11.13 -25.97 2.14
CA PHE A 464 9.95 -25.32 1.58
C PHE A 464 10.26 -24.88 0.14
N VAL A 465 9.38 -25.19 -0.81
CA VAL A 465 9.58 -24.94 -2.24
C VAL A 465 8.67 -23.82 -2.72
N TYR A 466 9.17 -23.00 -3.63
CA TYR A 466 8.40 -22.02 -4.39
C TYR A 466 8.53 -22.33 -5.88
N GLN A 467 7.41 -22.42 -6.59
CA GLN A 467 7.38 -22.45 -8.05
C GLN A 467 6.20 -21.61 -8.54
N ILE A 468 6.49 -20.64 -9.42
CA ILE A 468 5.57 -19.55 -9.80
C ILE A 468 4.22 -20.03 -10.31
N GLU A 469 4.16 -21.13 -11.05
CA GLU A 469 2.92 -21.59 -11.70
C GLU A 469 2.12 -22.58 -10.85
N SER A 470 2.79 -23.29 -9.94
CA SER A 470 2.28 -24.56 -9.44
C SER A 470 2.45 -24.78 -7.93
N ASP A 471 3.44 -24.16 -7.30
CA ASP A 471 3.65 -24.17 -5.85
C ASP A 471 4.00 -22.77 -5.35
N ASN A 472 3.08 -21.83 -5.59
CA ASN A 472 3.25 -20.41 -5.37
C ASN A 472 2.48 -19.91 -4.13
N CYS A 473 2.45 -18.59 -3.97
CA CYS A 473 1.79 -17.90 -2.89
C CYS A 473 0.26 -18.13 -2.84
N ALA A 474 -0.43 -18.12 -3.98
CA ALA A 474 -1.87 -18.37 -4.06
C ALA A 474 -2.24 -19.81 -3.69
N ARG A 475 -1.46 -20.78 -4.15
CA ARG A 475 -1.65 -22.18 -3.77
C ARG A 475 -1.47 -22.36 -2.27
N TRP A 476 -0.39 -21.81 -1.71
CA TRP A 476 -0.10 -21.94 -0.29
C TRP A 476 -1.24 -21.41 0.58
N VAL A 477 -1.79 -20.23 0.25
CA VAL A 477 -2.96 -19.68 0.92
C VAL A 477 -4.17 -20.62 0.81
N HIS A 478 -4.44 -21.14 -0.39
CA HIS A 478 -5.55 -22.07 -0.63
C HIS A 478 -5.42 -23.35 0.20
N ASP A 479 -4.27 -24.03 0.12
CA ASP A 479 -4.05 -25.34 0.73
C ASP A 479 -4.07 -25.23 2.27
N VAL A 480 -3.51 -24.15 2.84
CA VAL A 480 -3.57 -23.90 4.29
C VAL A 480 -5.02 -23.66 4.74
N LEU A 481 -5.80 -22.83 4.04
CA LEU A 481 -7.22 -22.61 4.36
C LEU A 481 -8.04 -23.89 4.19
N GLU A 482 -7.83 -24.63 3.11
CA GLU A 482 -8.55 -25.88 2.81
C GLU A 482 -8.35 -26.90 3.93
N SER A 483 -7.17 -26.92 4.56
CA SER A 483 -6.84 -27.85 5.64
C SER A 483 -7.56 -27.57 6.97
N VAL A 484 -8.08 -26.35 7.18
CA VAL A 484 -8.79 -25.95 8.42
C VAL A 484 -10.27 -25.71 8.14
N VAL A 485 -10.58 -24.92 7.12
CA VAL A 485 -11.96 -24.61 6.70
C VAL A 485 -12.61 -25.84 6.05
N GLY A 486 -11.85 -26.68 5.38
CA GLY A 486 -12.35 -27.86 4.69
C GLY A 486 -12.80 -27.58 3.26
N GLN A 487 -12.53 -28.54 2.37
CA GLN A 487 -12.76 -28.45 0.92
C GLN A 487 -14.18 -28.04 0.52
N HIS A 488 -15.20 -28.47 1.26
CA HIS A 488 -16.59 -28.17 0.91
C HIS A 488 -17.02 -26.74 1.26
N ARG A 489 -16.30 -26.07 2.17
CA ARG A 489 -16.59 -24.71 2.62
C ARG A 489 -15.69 -23.67 1.95
N LEU A 490 -14.54 -24.09 1.42
CA LEU A 490 -13.62 -23.20 0.74
C LEU A 490 -14.03 -23.02 -0.73
N PRO A 491 -14.41 -21.82 -1.18
CA PRO A 491 -14.67 -21.58 -2.60
C PRO A 491 -13.37 -21.68 -3.41
N ASP A 492 -13.48 -21.98 -4.69
CA ASP A 492 -12.33 -21.95 -5.59
C ASP A 492 -11.94 -20.50 -5.92
N MET A 493 -10.92 -20.00 -5.21
CA MET A 493 -10.44 -18.61 -5.31
C MET A 493 -9.37 -18.42 -6.38
N PHE A 494 -8.55 -19.43 -6.65
CA PHE A 494 -7.28 -19.27 -7.37
C PHE A 494 -7.05 -20.27 -8.51
N ARG A 495 -7.65 -21.46 -8.46
CA ARG A 495 -7.37 -22.52 -9.45
C ARG A 495 -7.93 -22.17 -10.82
N GLN A 496 -7.10 -22.15 -11.85
CA GLN A 496 -7.58 -22.00 -13.22
C GLN A 496 -6.68 -22.73 -14.19
N HIS A 497 -7.19 -22.96 -15.40
CA HIS A 497 -6.35 -23.50 -16.46
C HIS A 497 -5.43 -22.41 -17.00
N LEU A 498 -4.15 -22.72 -17.22
CA LEU A 498 -3.16 -21.74 -17.69
C LEU A 498 -3.58 -21.10 -19.02
N LEU A 499 -4.15 -21.87 -19.96
CA LEU A 499 -4.66 -21.31 -21.23
C LEU A 499 -5.82 -20.31 -21.08
N ASP A 500 -6.50 -20.29 -19.93
CA ASP A 500 -7.56 -19.32 -19.63
C ASP A 500 -6.98 -18.01 -19.02
N THR A 501 -5.66 -17.93 -18.86
CA THR A 501 -4.96 -16.70 -18.47
C THR A 501 -4.84 -15.72 -19.65
N THR A 502 -4.60 -14.46 -19.34
CA THR A 502 -4.46 -13.38 -20.34
C THR A 502 -3.15 -12.62 -20.11
N PRO A 503 -1.98 -13.28 -20.31
CA PRO A 503 -0.69 -12.64 -20.05
C PRO A 503 -0.40 -11.56 -21.09
N GLU A 504 0.35 -10.55 -20.69
CA GLU A 504 0.80 -9.48 -21.58
C GLU A 504 2.26 -9.66 -22.05
N GLY A 505 2.77 -8.68 -22.79
CA GLY A 505 4.17 -8.63 -23.19
C GLY A 505 4.60 -9.78 -24.11
N ALA A 506 5.77 -10.35 -23.83
CA ALA A 506 6.40 -11.36 -24.68
C ALA A 506 5.67 -12.72 -24.66
N ALA A 507 4.90 -13.01 -23.60
CA ALA A 507 4.12 -14.24 -23.50
C ALA A 507 2.82 -14.18 -24.32
N ALA A 508 2.23 -12.99 -24.51
CA ALA A 508 0.94 -12.82 -25.17
C ALA A 508 0.83 -13.47 -26.57
N PRO A 509 1.82 -13.35 -27.49
CA PRO A 509 1.76 -14.02 -28.79
C PRO A 509 1.75 -15.55 -28.69
N ILE A 510 2.49 -16.11 -27.73
CA ILE A 510 2.57 -17.56 -27.51
C ILE A 510 1.21 -18.07 -27.03
N PHE A 511 0.60 -17.40 -26.05
CA PHE A 511 -0.72 -17.75 -25.55
C PHE A 511 -1.80 -17.60 -26.62
N ARG A 512 -1.76 -16.53 -27.43
CA ARG A 512 -2.67 -16.37 -28.58
C ARG A 512 -2.55 -17.53 -29.58
N ALA A 513 -1.34 -17.96 -29.92
CA ALA A 513 -1.12 -19.08 -30.84
C ALA A 513 -1.60 -20.41 -30.23
N LEU A 514 -1.31 -20.66 -28.96
CA LEU A 514 -1.75 -21.87 -28.26
C LEU A 514 -3.28 -21.94 -28.11
N ASN A 515 -3.93 -20.80 -27.90
CA ASN A 515 -5.39 -20.71 -27.79
C ASN A 515 -6.14 -20.97 -29.11
N LEU A 516 -5.44 -21.01 -30.26
CA LEU A 516 -6.00 -21.47 -31.53
C LEU A 516 -6.02 -23.00 -31.66
N LEU A 517 -5.28 -23.72 -30.80
CA LEU A 517 -5.21 -25.17 -30.82
C LEU A 517 -6.23 -25.79 -29.85
N PRO A 518 -6.75 -27.00 -30.13
CA PRO A 518 -7.52 -27.76 -29.16
C PRO A 518 -6.75 -27.94 -27.85
N ARG A 519 -7.43 -27.86 -26.69
CA ARG A 519 -6.81 -27.91 -25.34
C ARG A 519 -5.90 -29.13 -25.11
N TRP A 520 -6.27 -30.28 -25.68
CA TRP A 520 -5.50 -31.52 -25.58
C TRP A 520 -4.15 -31.47 -26.32
N LEU A 521 -3.98 -30.57 -27.30
CA LEU A 521 -2.71 -30.27 -27.97
C LEU A 521 -1.98 -29.10 -27.32
N ALA A 522 -2.70 -28.02 -27.01
CA ALA A 522 -2.12 -26.80 -26.47
C ALA A 522 -1.39 -27.06 -25.14
N THR A 523 -1.97 -27.87 -24.25
CA THR A 523 -1.42 -28.14 -22.91
C THR A 523 -0.07 -28.88 -22.96
N PRO A 524 0.07 -30.01 -23.68
CA PRO A 524 1.38 -30.64 -23.86
C PRO A 524 2.43 -29.74 -24.55
N ILE A 525 2.04 -28.94 -25.54
CA ILE A 525 2.97 -28.04 -26.23
C ILE A 525 3.50 -27.00 -25.26
N MET A 526 2.61 -26.33 -24.53
CA MET A 526 2.96 -25.34 -23.52
C MET A 526 3.85 -25.93 -22.43
N ALA A 527 3.51 -27.11 -21.90
CA ALA A 527 4.36 -27.80 -20.93
C ALA A 527 5.76 -28.05 -21.52
N ASN A 528 5.87 -28.53 -22.76
CA ASN A 528 7.18 -28.75 -23.38
C ASN A 528 7.98 -27.46 -23.62
N LEU A 529 7.34 -26.31 -23.88
CA LEU A 529 8.03 -25.02 -23.96
C LEU A 529 8.76 -24.69 -22.65
N HIS A 530 8.16 -24.99 -21.50
CA HIS A 530 8.82 -24.80 -20.20
C HIS A 530 10.09 -25.63 -20.02
N ARG A 531 10.27 -26.75 -20.76
CA ARG A 531 11.53 -27.51 -20.72
C ARG A 531 12.72 -26.71 -21.24
N LEU A 532 12.50 -25.87 -22.26
CA LEU A 532 13.53 -24.99 -22.83
C LEU A 532 14.04 -23.97 -21.81
N PHE A 533 13.16 -23.58 -20.87
CA PHE A 533 13.48 -22.64 -19.79
C PHE A 533 13.92 -23.33 -18.49
N GLY A 534 14.06 -24.66 -18.50
CA GLY A 534 14.63 -25.41 -17.37
C GLY A 534 13.62 -26.06 -16.44
N ALA A 535 12.37 -26.33 -16.85
CA ALA A 535 11.35 -27.00 -16.01
C ALA A 535 11.74 -28.36 -15.39
N HIS A 536 12.80 -29.00 -15.91
CA HIS A 536 13.35 -30.25 -15.37
C HIS A 536 14.26 -30.01 -14.14
N ARG A 537 14.77 -28.78 -13.98
CA ARG A 537 15.51 -28.34 -12.81
C ARG A 537 14.56 -28.36 -11.61
N GLY A 538 15.13 -28.71 -10.47
CA GLY A 538 14.35 -29.06 -9.31
C GLY A 538 15.19 -29.06 -8.04
N ARG A 539 14.51 -29.22 -6.92
CA ARG A 539 15.11 -29.22 -5.59
C ARG A 539 14.75 -30.49 -4.86
N TRP A 540 15.70 -30.95 -4.06
CA TRP A 540 15.45 -32.02 -3.12
C TRP A 540 14.90 -31.42 -1.83
N ILE A 541 13.77 -31.94 -1.37
CA ILE A 541 13.18 -31.64 -0.07
C ILE A 541 12.90 -32.95 0.67
N VAL A 542 12.58 -32.86 1.95
CA VAL A 542 12.20 -33.97 2.83
C VAL A 542 10.71 -33.88 3.12
N GLU A 543 9.93 -34.80 2.57
CA GLU A 543 8.49 -34.93 2.84
C GLU A 543 8.26 -36.26 3.55
N HIS A 544 7.59 -36.24 4.71
CA HIS A 544 7.31 -37.44 5.52
C HIS A 544 8.55 -38.30 5.80
N GLY A 545 9.70 -37.65 6.06
CA GLY A 545 10.99 -38.32 6.31
C GLY A 545 11.66 -38.89 5.06
N GLN A 546 11.09 -38.72 3.86
CA GLN A 546 11.66 -39.18 2.60
C GLN A 546 12.15 -38.03 1.75
N ARG A 547 13.31 -38.23 1.10
CA ARG A 547 13.88 -37.24 0.18
C ARG A 547 13.13 -37.27 -1.16
N VAL A 548 12.40 -36.21 -1.48
CA VAL A 548 11.59 -36.05 -2.70
C VAL A 548 12.19 -34.98 -3.60
N TYR A 549 12.31 -35.27 -4.89
CA TYR A 549 12.76 -34.30 -5.90
C TYR A 549 11.55 -33.59 -6.52
N LYS A 550 11.42 -32.29 -6.27
CA LYS A 550 10.38 -31.42 -6.83
C LYS A 550 10.91 -30.70 -8.05
N SER A 551 10.20 -30.82 -9.15
CA SER A 551 10.42 -30.07 -10.39
C SER A 551 9.08 -29.79 -11.06
N LEU A 552 9.02 -28.78 -11.93
CA LEU A 552 7.79 -28.44 -12.66
C LEU A 552 7.32 -29.62 -13.53
N THR A 553 8.25 -30.39 -14.11
CA THR A 553 7.96 -31.60 -14.89
C THR A 553 7.33 -32.75 -14.12
N ARG A 554 7.46 -32.75 -12.78
CA ARG A 554 6.87 -33.77 -11.89
C ARG A 554 5.61 -33.27 -11.20
N HIS A 555 5.27 -32.01 -11.40
CA HIS A 555 4.11 -31.38 -10.79
C HIS A 555 2.82 -31.78 -11.52
N GLU A 556 1.68 -31.77 -10.81
CA GLU A 556 0.37 -32.06 -11.40
C GLU A 556 0.02 -31.10 -12.55
N PHE A 557 0.43 -29.83 -12.44
CA PHE A 557 0.41 -28.81 -13.48
C PHE A 557 0.86 -29.35 -14.85
N TRP A 558 1.92 -30.17 -14.88
CA TRP A 558 2.45 -30.73 -16.13
C TRP A 558 1.44 -31.59 -16.90
N LYS A 559 0.49 -32.20 -16.17
CA LYS A 559 -0.56 -33.06 -16.71
C LYS A 559 -1.86 -32.29 -16.95
N THR A 560 -2.24 -31.43 -16.01
CA THR A 560 -3.57 -30.81 -15.97
C THR A 560 -3.60 -29.40 -16.56
N GLY A 561 -2.45 -28.72 -16.66
CA GLY A 561 -2.38 -27.30 -17.01
C GLY A 561 -2.97 -26.37 -15.95
N ILE A 562 -3.32 -26.88 -14.76
CA ILE A 562 -3.92 -26.07 -13.69
C ILE A 562 -2.85 -25.30 -12.93
N VAL A 563 -3.08 -24.00 -12.80
CA VAL A 563 -2.26 -23.06 -12.05
C VAL A 563 -3.08 -22.39 -10.96
N TYR A 564 -2.40 -21.81 -9.97
CA TYR A 564 -3.03 -20.99 -8.93
C TYR A 564 -2.68 -19.53 -9.18
N LEU A 565 -3.66 -18.69 -9.52
CA LEU A 565 -3.39 -17.31 -9.91
C LEU A 565 -4.00 -16.30 -8.92
N PRO A 566 -3.19 -15.44 -8.27
CA PRO A 566 -3.72 -14.41 -7.37
C PRO A 566 -4.73 -13.47 -8.02
N SER A 567 -4.50 -13.03 -9.26
CA SER A 567 -5.40 -12.10 -9.96
C SER A 567 -6.81 -12.66 -10.21
N ARG A 568 -6.99 -13.99 -10.14
CA ARG A 568 -8.31 -14.62 -10.22
C ARG A 568 -9.18 -14.25 -9.02
N LEU A 569 -8.63 -14.23 -7.80
CA LEU A 569 -9.41 -13.81 -6.62
C LEU A 569 -9.91 -12.38 -6.78
N VAL A 570 -9.05 -11.46 -7.24
CA VAL A 570 -9.42 -10.07 -7.50
C VAL A 570 -10.54 -9.98 -8.53
N MET A 571 -10.42 -10.70 -9.65
CA MET A 571 -11.46 -10.77 -10.68
C MET A 571 -12.79 -11.33 -10.13
N LEU A 572 -12.76 -12.41 -9.36
CA LEU A 572 -13.95 -13.06 -8.82
C LEU A 572 -14.69 -12.18 -7.81
N ARG A 573 -13.95 -11.41 -7.00
CA ARG A 573 -14.51 -10.45 -6.05
C ARG A 573 -15.12 -9.25 -6.77
N LYS A 574 -14.41 -8.66 -7.74
CA LYS A 574 -14.92 -7.53 -8.53
C LYS A 574 -16.12 -7.88 -9.40
N SER A 575 -16.19 -9.11 -9.91
CA SER A 575 -17.36 -9.60 -10.66
C SER A 575 -18.55 -10.00 -9.77
N GLY A 576 -18.40 -9.96 -8.45
CA GLY A 576 -19.45 -10.33 -7.50
C GLY A 576 -19.76 -11.83 -7.46
N ILE A 577 -18.91 -12.67 -8.07
CA ILE A 577 -19.02 -14.14 -8.01
C ILE A 577 -18.71 -14.62 -6.60
N LEU A 578 -17.62 -14.12 -6.01
CA LEU A 578 -17.31 -14.33 -4.60
C LEU A 578 -17.93 -13.20 -3.79
N LYS A 579 -18.96 -13.52 -3.02
CA LYS A 579 -19.67 -12.54 -2.19
C LYS A 579 -19.09 -12.47 -0.78
N PRO A 580 -19.21 -11.31 -0.12
CA PRO A 580 -18.94 -11.19 1.31
C PRO A 580 -19.87 -12.14 2.08
N LEU A 581 -19.34 -12.87 3.08
CA LEU A 581 -20.13 -13.81 3.89
C LEU A 581 -21.30 -13.11 4.63
N LEU A 582 -21.13 -11.82 4.98
CA LEU A 582 -22.20 -10.99 5.57
C LEU A 582 -23.45 -10.90 4.70
N LEU A 583 -23.33 -10.89 3.37
CA LEU A 583 -24.48 -10.76 2.47
C LEU A 583 -25.36 -12.01 2.46
N GLU A 584 -24.79 -13.18 2.75
CA GLU A 584 -25.54 -14.44 2.81
C GLU A 584 -26.21 -14.63 4.17
N SER A 585 -25.50 -14.37 5.28
CA SER A 585 -26.07 -14.48 6.62
C SER A 585 -27.19 -13.45 6.88
N THR A 586 -27.03 -12.22 6.38
CA THR A 586 -28.06 -11.17 6.51
C THR A 586 -29.28 -11.48 5.65
N ARG A 587 -29.10 -12.04 4.44
CA ARG A 587 -30.21 -12.52 3.59
C ARG A 587 -30.93 -13.71 4.21
N LEU A 588 -30.19 -14.66 4.79
CA LEU A 588 -30.76 -15.81 5.49
C LEU A 588 -31.49 -15.38 6.77
N CYS A 589 -30.95 -14.42 7.54
CA CYS A 589 -31.64 -13.86 8.70
C CYS A 589 -32.88 -13.06 8.31
N ALA A 590 -32.83 -12.28 7.22
CA ALA A 590 -34.00 -11.57 6.69
C ALA A 590 -35.06 -12.55 6.17
N ALA A 591 -34.65 -13.60 5.45
CA ALA A 591 -35.53 -14.67 5.00
C ALA A 591 -36.15 -15.44 6.18
N ALA A 592 -35.37 -15.75 7.23
CA ALA A 592 -35.84 -16.40 8.45
C ALA A 592 -36.81 -15.51 9.23
N LYS A 593 -36.53 -14.21 9.36
CA LYS A 593 -37.45 -13.22 9.96
C LYS A 593 -38.75 -13.12 9.16
N ASN A 594 -38.67 -13.04 7.84
CA ASN A 594 -39.84 -13.00 6.96
C ASN A 594 -40.65 -14.30 7.03
N TYR A 595 -39.98 -15.46 7.11
CA TYR A 595 -40.62 -16.75 7.30
C TYR A 595 -41.31 -16.84 8.66
N ALA A 596 -40.64 -16.46 9.75
CA ALA A 596 -41.23 -16.40 11.09
C ALA A 596 -42.44 -15.48 11.13
N HIS A 597 -42.36 -14.28 10.54
CA HIS A 597 -43.48 -13.36 10.44
C HIS A 597 -44.66 -13.96 9.64
N THR A 598 -44.37 -14.70 8.56
CA THR A 598 -45.38 -15.40 7.76
C THR A 598 -46.07 -16.51 8.55
N VAL A 599 -45.31 -17.31 9.30
CA VAL A 599 -45.84 -18.38 10.15
C VAL A 599 -46.70 -17.81 11.27
N VAL A 600 -46.23 -16.78 11.99
CA VAL A 600 -47.00 -16.09 13.04
C VAL A 600 -48.30 -15.51 12.47
N SER A 601 -48.24 -14.86 11.31
CA SER A 601 -49.42 -14.32 10.62
C SER A 601 -50.39 -15.41 10.16
N ALA A 602 -49.91 -16.59 9.76
CA ALA A 602 -50.75 -17.72 9.39
C ALA A 602 -51.44 -18.34 10.62
N VAL A 603 -50.70 -18.53 11.71
CA VAL A 603 -51.22 -19.04 13.00
C VAL A 603 -52.29 -18.10 13.56
N ALA A 604 -52.04 -16.79 13.55
CA ALA A 604 -53.01 -15.78 13.99
C ALA A 604 -54.31 -15.83 13.16
N ARG A 605 -54.21 -15.97 11.83
CA ARG A 605 -55.38 -16.14 10.96
C ARG A 605 -56.16 -17.41 11.25
N HIS A 606 -55.47 -18.52 11.51
CA HIS A 606 -56.10 -19.80 11.84
C HIS A 606 -56.82 -19.74 13.20
N LEU A 607 -56.18 -19.15 14.22
CA LEU A 607 -56.79 -18.87 15.52
C LEU A 607 -58.02 -17.99 15.39
N LYS A 608 -57.96 -16.91 14.60
CA LYS A 608 -59.10 -16.02 14.36
C LYS A 608 -60.28 -16.74 13.68
N MET A 609 -59.98 -17.63 12.73
CA MET A 609 -60.99 -18.50 12.11
C MET A 609 -61.60 -19.48 13.12
N TRP A 610 -60.76 -20.12 13.93
CA TRP A 610 -61.20 -21.06 14.95
C TRP A 610 -62.09 -20.38 15.99
N VAL A 611 -61.68 -19.23 16.52
CA VAL A 611 -62.48 -18.42 17.45
C VAL A 611 -63.82 -18.03 16.82
N ARG A 612 -63.86 -17.56 15.56
CA ARG A 612 -65.11 -17.25 14.87
C ARG A 612 -66.01 -18.48 14.74
N LYS A 613 -65.46 -19.64 14.40
CA LYS A 613 -66.20 -20.90 14.26
C LYS A 613 -66.75 -21.37 15.61
N THR A 614 -65.95 -21.28 16.67
CA THR A 614 -66.35 -21.61 18.04
C THR A 614 -67.43 -20.66 18.55
N VAL A 615 -67.31 -19.35 18.32
CA VAL A 615 -68.34 -18.35 18.67
C VAL A 615 -69.64 -18.61 17.89
N HIS A 616 -69.54 -18.99 16.61
CA HIS A 616 -70.72 -19.33 15.81
C HIS A 616 -71.41 -20.60 16.34
N LEU A 617 -70.65 -21.66 16.63
CA LEU A 617 -71.16 -22.90 17.25
C LEU A 617 -71.78 -22.67 18.64
N LEU A 618 -71.21 -21.76 19.43
CA LEU A 618 -71.76 -21.35 20.73
C LEU A 618 -73.02 -20.47 20.60
N ASN A 619 -73.24 -19.85 19.44
CA ASN A 619 -74.44 -19.07 19.15
C ASN A 619 -75.58 -19.92 18.55
N ASP A 620 -75.27 -21.09 17.99
CA ASP A 620 -76.23 -21.98 17.30
C ASP A 620 -76.87 -23.03 18.21
N THR A 621 -76.65 -22.95 19.53
CA THR A 621 -77.37 -23.75 20.53
C THR A 621 -78.34 -22.84 21.30
N SER A 622 -79.60 -22.90 20.90
CA SER A 622 -80.72 -22.11 21.44
C SER A 622 -81.34 -22.66 22.72
N GLU A 623 -80.58 -23.42 23.53
CA GLU A 623 -81.07 -23.93 24.81
C GLU A 623 -79.96 -23.99 25.85
N GLN A 624 -79.66 -22.83 26.44
CA GLN A 624 -79.26 -22.63 27.86
C GLN A 624 -78.75 -21.20 28.02
N ARG A 625 -79.71 -20.27 28.19
CA ARG A 625 -79.46 -18.82 28.22
C ARG A 625 -78.96 -18.29 29.58
N GLU A 626 -78.68 -19.16 30.55
CA GLU A 626 -78.43 -18.74 31.95
C GLU A 626 -76.98 -18.95 32.46
N ARG A 627 -76.07 -19.53 31.67
CA ARG A 627 -74.63 -19.63 32.03
C ARG A 627 -73.72 -18.68 31.24
N ARG A 628 -74.30 -17.66 30.59
CA ARG A 628 -73.63 -16.83 29.57
C ARG A 628 -72.86 -15.61 30.09
N ASN A 629 -73.00 -15.21 31.35
CA ASN A 629 -72.30 -14.02 31.86
C ASN A 629 -70.87 -14.29 32.36
N ASP A 630 -70.54 -15.47 32.87
CA ASP A 630 -69.18 -15.76 33.37
C ASP A 630 -68.17 -16.12 32.28
N ARG A 631 -68.60 -16.75 31.17
CA ARG A 631 -67.68 -17.14 30.09
C ARG A 631 -67.31 -16.02 29.12
N ARG A 632 -68.10 -14.96 29.05
CA ARG A 632 -67.83 -13.81 28.17
C ARG A 632 -66.66 -12.96 28.70
N ALA A 633 -66.54 -12.84 30.02
CA ALA A 633 -65.42 -12.16 30.67
C ALA A 633 -64.07 -12.85 30.43
N HIS A 634 -64.03 -14.19 30.34
CA HIS A 634 -62.78 -14.92 30.09
C HIS A 634 -62.28 -14.85 28.64
N LEU A 635 -63.17 -14.62 27.67
CA LEU A 635 -62.79 -14.51 26.25
C LEU A 635 -62.35 -13.09 25.86
N GLU A 636 -62.80 -12.06 26.56
CA GLU A 636 -62.32 -10.68 26.33
C GLU A 636 -60.87 -10.48 26.80
N VAL A 637 -60.40 -11.25 27.81
CA VAL A 637 -59.00 -11.25 28.26
C VAL A 637 -58.04 -11.84 27.21
N ILE A 638 -58.51 -12.73 26.33
CA ILE A 638 -57.68 -13.34 25.27
C ILE A 638 -57.54 -12.41 24.05
N VAL A 639 -58.48 -11.47 23.86
CA VAL A 639 -58.43 -10.51 22.74
C VAL A 639 -57.60 -9.26 23.11
N SER A 640 -57.35 -8.99 24.39
CA SER A 640 -56.50 -7.87 24.84
C SER A 640 -54.99 -8.19 24.96
N LEU A 641 -54.54 -9.33 24.41
CA LEU A 641 -53.13 -9.74 24.35
C LEU A 641 -52.57 -9.76 22.91
N GLU A 642 -53.26 -9.11 21.97
CA GLU A 642 -52.65 -8.51 20.76
C GLU A 642 -51.98 -7.18 21.13
#